data_AF-A0A2Z5JMM1-F1
#
_entry.id   AF-A0A2Z5JMM1-F1
#
_cell.length_a   1.000
_cell.length_b   1.000
_cell.length_c   1.000
_cell.angle_alpha   90.00
_cell.angle_beta   90.00
_cell.angle_gamma   90.00
#
_symmetry.space_group_name_H-M   'P 1'
#
loop_
_entity.id
_entity.type
_entity.pdbx_description
1 polymer ?
#
loop_
_entity_poly.entity_id
_entity_poly.type
_entity_poly.pdbx_seq_one_letter_code
_entity_poly.pdbx_strand_id
1 'polypeptide(L)'
;MSGTDGLAEKEFRQGRADWLEIRAGDLAAVLETAGPRLYKLLPTDLGDQTLVAAVTVARVAADEARAQPVVETVGWLERLIPGGHLHDLEGAVRELRSRLAASGEPALWSWNAEGWEEMLLWRWRRVQPRTGDPARDFAGWRARWSAEIPWNGEIDRPESMPRRHGRQLLTPAQFFAGEPEPQRLLAQAVLDAPGTAAAVQDAVLLREEHLQGAGHLAWLAEQQACVEQLEAWRRRHQATGSQATRAFLAELSEAVKRYMSLVLQPVVDALSACERALLGDSKHGARRSAADYLDAFLDAQEQPGEESWRDARLSADVEQQARERHELGETTWHGMLGTVPVWYRIVTSREERAAALAYSGKPSTSVVRVKTGAAPQSLLTDLFGFGGPGDEHEEWYPEPGIEIDYVPDSAFDLCALLAASQLGHARLEFLVRRADGSFQRLRSVRAQVRRDDTVAWRRWALKVLSELVPDPEDLADLIAREDDDGTDESDAADARTRVGDRTSSDSGTSGTGPRPARDGLPEALLGKVRALLRKAENPGATEEEARVYLDKAYELMAKYGIEQAMLDDATEPERSVDRIVDLYPPYVKEGRRLLARIGYEMRCRSVYPGGKDNRHRVHLFGFETDLQATEVLFASLRLQMLEGADRADRLHRPEGEDARAYKRSWMLGFIREVTARIGSAQRTASAAAEEGSEAGGTSSRSVALVLADRTAVVEARLAAQYPKLNKTRPTKFKGTGYWQGVADGRDADIGGPAFDEDAKTAQLIH
;
A
#
# COMPACT_ATOMS: atom_id res chain seq x y z
N MET A 1 4.36 12.18 32.57
CA MET A 1 2.95 11.82 32.32
C MET A 1 2.09 12.64 33.27
N SER A 2 1.12 13.41 32.77
CA SER A 2 0.20 14.20 33.62
C SER A 2 -0.92 13.28 34.12
N GLY A 3 -1.25 13.30 35.41
CA GLY A 3 -2.30 12.46 36.02
C GLY A 3 -3.74 12.78 35.58
N THR A 4 -3.92 13.63 34.57
CA THR A 4 -5.21 14.17 34.11
C THR A 4 -5.69 13.62 32.77
N ASP A 5 -4.92 12.74 32.13
CA ASP A 5 -5.21 12.24 30.79
C ASP A 5 -6.23 11.10 30.79
N GLY A 6 -7.23 11.17 29.92
CA GLY A 6 -8.23 10.12 29.70
C GLY A 6 -7.64 8.85 29.08
N LEU A 7 -8.35 7.72 29.15
CA LEU A 7 -7.89 6.44 28.57
C LEU A 7 -7.63 6.56 27.06
N ALA A 8 -8.59 7.13 26.31
CA ALA A 8 -8.48 7.31 24.86
C ALA A 8 -7.28 8.20 24.46
N GLU A 9 -6.98 9.26 25.24
CA GLU A 9 -5.80 10.10 24.99
C GLU A 9 -4.49 9.32 25.18
N LYS A 10 -4.43 8.41 26.16
CA LYS A 10 -3.25 7.57 26.40
C LYS A 10 -3.06 6.54 25.31
N GLU A 11 -4.12 5.84 24.93
CA GLU A 11 -4.10 4.84 23.86
C GLU A 11 -3.74 5.47 22.51
N PHE A 12 -4.34 6.62 22.18
CA PHE A 12 -4.00 7.38 20.98
C PHE A 12 -2.51 7.74 20.95
N ARG A 13 -1.99 8.26 22.06
CA ARG A 13 -0.58 8.67 22.15
C ARG A 13 0.37 7.49 22.03
N GLN A 14 0.03 6.36 22.65
CA GLN A 14 0.83 5.15 22.59
C GLN A 14 0.83 4.58 21.17
N GLY A 15 -0.34 4.40 20.56
CA GLY A 15 -0.46 3.89 19.18
C GLY A 15 0.27 4.77 18.17
N ARG A 16 0.23 6.10 18.33
CA ARG A 16 1.00 7.02 17.49
C ARG A 16 2.51 6.88 17.68
N ALA A 17 2.97 6.67 18.90
CA ALA A 17 4.40 6.51 19.20
C ALA A 17 4.94 5.20 18.62
N ASP A 18 4.21 4.10 18.80
CA ASP A 18 4.56 2.76 18.30
C ASP A 18 4.60 2.76 16.76
N TRP A 19 3.59 3.37 16.13
CA TRP A 19 3.54 3.52 14.68
C TRP A 19 4.76 4.29 14.14
N LEU A 20 5.13 5.42 14.75
CA LEU A 20 6.28 6.20 14.31
C LEU A 20 7.61 5.45 14.47
N GLU A 21 7.73 4.60 15.49
CA GLU A 21 8.91 3.77 15.70
C GLU A 21 9.05 2.71 14.60
N ILE A 22 7.95 2.02 14.27
CA ILE A 22 7.91 1.05 13.17
C ILE A 22 8.26 1.73 11.84
N ARG A 23 7.64 2.87 11.54
CA ARG A 23 7.88 3.59 10.27
C ARG A 23 9.28 4.18 10.17
N ALA A 24 9.87 4.62 11.29
CA ALA A 24 11.28 5.00 11.30
C ALA A 24 12.18 3.80 10.96
N GLY A 25 11.87 2.61 11.48
CA GLY A 25 12.56 1.37 11.13
C GLY A 25 12.45 1.02 9.63
N ASP A 26 11.25 1.09 9.06
CA ASP A 26 11.02 0.82 7.63
C ASP A 26 11.85 1.77 6.74
N LEU A 27 11.84 3.06 7.06
CA LEU A 27 12.59 4.08 6.30
C LEU A 27 14.10 3.94 6.47
N ALA A 28 14.56 3.60 7.67
CA ALA A 28 15.97 3.30 7.91
C ALA A 28 16.44 2.11 7.05
N ALA A 29 15.60 1.07 6.93
CA ALA A 29 15.89 -0.08 6.07
C ALA A 29 15.94 0.29 4.57
N VAL A 30 15.11 1.25 4.13
CA VAL A 30 15.24 1.81 2.78
C VAL A 30 16.59 2.48 2.60
N LEU A 31 17.06 3.29 3.55
CA LEU A 31 18.38 3.91 3.43
C LEU A 31 19.50 2.87 3.43
N GLU A 32 19.42 1.86 4.28
CA GLU A 32 20.41 0.78 4.36
C GLU A 32 20.52 0.00 3.04
N THR A 33 19.40 -0.25 2.37
CA THR A 33 19.34 -1.04 1.13
C THR A 33 19.57 -0.21 -0.14
N ALA A 34 18.92 0.95 -0.24
CA ALA A 34 18.99 1.83 -1.41
C ALA A 34 20.25 2.71 -1.41
N GLY A 35 20.72 3.13 -0.24
CA GLY A 35 21.88 4.02 -0.07
C GLY A 35 22.89 3.51 0.97
N PRO A 36 23.44 2.27 0.86
CA PRO A 36 24.29 1.66 1.88
C PRO A 36 25.57 2.46 2.16
N ARG A 37 26.09 3.18 1.15
CA ARG A 37 27.25 4.07 1.32
C ARG A 37 26.91 5.21 2.29
N LEU A 38 25.77 5.86 2.08
CA LEU A 38 25.33 6.97 2.91
C LEU A 38 24.98 6.52 4.32
N TYR A 39 24.30 5.37 4.45
CA TYR A 39 23.94 4.77 5.74
C TYR A 39 25.16 4.58 6.67
N LYS A 40 26.28 4.08 6.13
CA LYS A 40 27.53 3.85 6.89
C LYS A 40 28.23 5.12 7.35
N LEU A 41 27.96 6.24 6.70
CA LEU A 41 28.57 7.54 7.01
C LEU A 41 27.75 8.35 8.03
N LEU A 42 26.57 7.87 8.42
CA LEU A 42 25.72 8.62 9.34
C LEU A 42 26.40 8.84 10.69
N PRO A 43 26.29 10.05 11.25
CA PRO A 43 26.82 10.37 12.57
C PRO A 43 26.16 9.56 13.69
N THR A 44 26.94 9.21 14.70
CA THR A 44 26.44 8.56 15.94
C THR A 44 26.11 9.56 17.05
N ASP A 45 26.47 10.84 16.89
CA ASP A 45 26.23 11.90 17.88
C ASP A 45 24.79 12.48 17.86
N LEU A 46 23.95 12.05 16.91
CA LEU A 46 22.58 12.55 16.75
C LEU A 46 21.51 11.69 17.42
N GLY A 47 21.92 10.73 18.26
CA GLY A 47 21.02 9.83 18.99
C GLY A 47 20.80 8.51 18.27
N ASP A 48 19.57 7.99 18.31
CA ASP A 48 19.22 6.71 17.69
C ASP A 48 19.50 6.71 16.18
N GLN A 49 20.37 5.80 15.74
CA GLN A 49 20.81 5.67 14.36
C GLN A 49 19.65 5.34 13.41
N THR A 50 18.65 4.59 13.87
CA THR A 50 17.46 4.25 13.08
C THR A 50 16.71 5.52 12.70
N LEU A 51 16.44 6.37 13.68
CA LEU A 51 15.74 7.64 13.45
C LEU A 51 16.56 8.62 12.61
N VAL A 52 17.88 8.69 12.80
CA VAL A 52 18.77 9.52 11.96
C VAL A 52 18.76 9.05 10.51
N ALA A 53 18.78 7.74 10.28
CA ALA A 53 18.67 7.15 8.94
C ALA A 53 17.32 7.48 8.28
N ALA A 54 16.22 7.31 9.02
CA ALA A 54 14.88 7.64 8.55
C ALA A 54 14.74 9.11 8.16
N VAL A 55 15.21 10.04 9.01
CA VAL A 55 15.21 11.49 8.71
C VAL A 55 16.04 11.77 7.46
N THR A 56 17.22 11.15 7.32
CA THR A 56 18.11 11.39 6.19
C THR A 56 17.47 11.00 4.87
N VAL A 57 16.88 9.80 4.77
CA VAL A 57 16.25 9.35 3.52
C VAL A 57 14.99 10.15 3.18
N ALA A 58 14.15 10.46 4.18
CA ALA A 58 12.95 11.28 3.97
C ALA A 58 13.32 12.68 3.47
N ARG A 59 14.41 13.25 4.00
CA ARG A 59 14.92 14.54 3.57
C ARG A 59 15.50 14.51 2.16
N VAL A 60 16.28 13.48 1.79
CA VAL A 60 16.78 13.34 0.41
C VAL A 60 15.62 13.22 -0.59
N ALA A 61 14.57 12.47 -0.23
CA ALA A 61 13.35 12.38 -1.03
C ALA A 61 12.60 13.72 -1.11
N ALA A 62 12.55 14.48 -0.01
CA ALA A 62 11.93 15.80 0.03
C ALA A 62 12.73 16.84 -0.77
N ASP A 63 14.07 16.78 -0.77
CA ASP A 63 14.91 17.61 -1.64
C ASP A 63 14.62 17.33 -3.12
N GLU A 64 14.47 16.05 -3.49
CA GLU A 64 14.06 15.66 -4.83
C GLU A 64 12.67 16.20 -5.17
N ALA A 65 11.70 16.07 -4.26
CA ALA A 65 10.36 16.63 -4.40
C ALA A 65 10.39 18.16 -4.60
N ARG A 66 11.29 18.87 -3.91
CA ARG A 66 11.54 20.32 -4.07
C ARG A 66 12.26 20.68 -5.37
N ALA A 67 12.57 19.70 -6.23
CA ALA A 67 13.38 19.85 -7.43
C ALA A 67 14.79 20.41 -7.16
N GLN A 68 15.37 20.11 -5.98
CA GLN A 68 16.70 20.59 -5.61
C GLN A 68 17.81 19.83 -6.34
N PRO A 69 18.85 20.53 -6.82
CA PRO A 69 20.05 19.92 -7.36
C PRO A 69 20.72 18.95 -6.38
N VAL A 70 21.43 17.95 -6.90
CA VAL A 70 22.20 17.00 -6.07
C VAL A 70 23.24 17.73 -5.23
N VAL A 71 23.90 18.76 -5.79
CA VAL A 71 24.90 19.55 -5.07
C VAL A 71 24.36 20.22 -3.80
N GLU A 72 23.09 20.62 -3.77
CA GLU A 72 22.48 21.22 -2.57
C GLU A 72 22.26 20.16 -1.48
N THR A 73 21.81 18.95 -1.87
CA THR A 73 21.68 17.82 -0.95
C THR A 73 23.04 17.41 -0.38
N VAL A 74 24.07 17.36 -1.21
CA VAL A 74 25.45 17.10 -0.77
C VAL A 74 25.90 18.15 0.24
N GLY A 75 25.61 19.43 0.00
CA GLY A 75 26.05 20.53 0.88
C GLY A 75 25.53 20.43 2.32
N TRP A 76 24.30 19.95 2.55
CA TRP A 76 23.85 19.71 3.93
C TRP A 76 24.32 18.37 4.49
N LEU A 77 24.51 17.34 3.66
CA LEU A 77 25.11 16.07 4.08
C LEU A 77 26.56 16.24 4.57
N GLU A 78 27.35 17.09 3.91
CA GLU A 78 28.70 17.45 4.36
C GLU A 78 28.69 18.14 5.73
N ARG A 79 27.65 18.92 6.02
CA ARG A 79 27.44 19.54 7.34
C ARG A 79 26.94 18.55 8.39
N LEU A 80 26.22 17.51 8.00
CA LEU A 80 25.71 16.48 8.89
C LEU A 80 26.79 15.45 9.25
N ILE A 81 27.55 14.99 8.26
CA ILE A 81 28.51 13.89 8.35
C ILE A 81 29.88 14.43 8.78
N PRO A 82 30.45 13.97 9.90
CA PRO A 82 31.82 14.31 10.28
C PRO A 82 32.80 13.93 9.17
N GLY A 83 33.53 14.91 8.63
CA GLY A 83 34.46 14.68 7.52
C GLY A 83 33.78 14.37 6.18
N GLY A 84 32.51 14.72 6.00
CA GLY A 84 31.72 14.40 4.79
C GLY A 84 32.39 14.76 3.46
N HIS A 85 33.13 15.87 3.41
CA HIS A 85 33.91 16.33 2.24
C HIS A 85 34.99 15.35 1.75
N LEU A 86 35.36 14.34 2.55
CA LEU A 86 36.33 13.30 2.20
C LEU A 86 35.69 12.13 1.44
N HIS A 87 34.36 12.09 1.36
CA HIS A 87 33.60 10.98 0.78
C HIS A 87 32.93 11.39 -0.54
N ASP A 88 32.70 10.43 -1.44
CA ASP A 88 31.90 10.63 -2.65
C ASP A 88 30.40 10.68 -2.31
N LEU A 89 29.98 11.80 -1.73
CA LEU A 89 28.59 12.04 -1.36
C LEU A 89 27.71 12.31 -2.59
N GLU A 90 28.27 12.90 -3.66
CA GLU A 90 27.53 13.12 -4.90
C GLU A 90 27.11 11.79 -5.54
N GLY A 91 28.04 10.83 -5.64
CA GLY A 91 27.74 9.47 -6.09
C GLY A 91 26.72 8.77 -5.18
N ALA A 92 26.88 8.90 -3.86
CA ALA A 92 25.96 8.29 -2.90
C ALA A 92 24.53 8.86 -2.98
N VAL A 93 24.36 10.17 -3.21
CA VAL A 93 23.05 10.82 -3.37
C VAL A 93 22.41 10.41 -4.70
N ARG A 94 23.18 10.35 -5.80
CA ARG A 94 22.67 9.87 -7.11
C ARG A 94 22.22 8.41 -7.03
N GLU A 95 23.02 7.56 -6.41
CA GLU A 95 22.67 6.16 -6.12
C GLU A 95 21.35 6.08 -5.36
N LEU A 96 21.22 6.81 -4.24
CA LEU A 96 20.02 6.81 -3.42
C LEU A 96 18.79 7.27 -4.20
N ARG A 97 18.83 8.46 -4.83
CA ARG A 97 17.69 9.01 -5.59
C ARG A 97 17.22 8.08 -6.70
N SER A 98 18.14 7.42 -7.42
CA SER A 98 17.79 6.44 -8.46
C SER A 98 17.03 5.21 -7.96
N ARG A 99 17.07 4.94 -6.65
CA ARG A 99 16.45 3.77 -6.04
C ARG A 99 15.26 4.11 -5.12
N LEU A 100 15.00 5.40 -4.86
CA LEU A 100 13.91 5.82 -3.98
C LEU A 100 12.55 5.34 -4.51
N ALA A 101 12.25 5.57 -5.79
CA ALA A 101 11.00 5.13 -6.39
C ALA A 101 10.89 3.59 -6.46
N ALA A 102 12.00 2.91 -6.79
CA ALA A 102 12.07 1.45 -6.83
C ALA A 102 11.91 0.77 -5.45
N SER A 103 12.17 1.48 -4.35
CA SER A 103 11.97 0.95 -2.99
C SER A 103 10.50 0.60 -2.70
N GLY A 104 9.57 1.21 -3.44
CA GLY A 104 8.13 1.01 -3.25
C GLY A 104 7.59 1.55 -1.92
N GLU A 105 8.33 2.45 -1.25
CA GLU A 105 7.93 3.04 0.03
C GLU A 105 7.14 4.35 -0.18
N PRO A 106 5.81 4.36 0.06
CA PRO A 106 4.95 5.52 -0.25
C PRO A 106 5.31 6.79 0.49
N ALA A 107 5.93 6.68 1.67
CA ALA A 107 6.38 7.84 2.43
C ALA A 107 7.47 8.66 1.71
N LEU A 108 8.19 8.05 0.78
CA LEU A 108 9.29 8.67 0.03
C LEU A 108 8.88 9.15 -1.36
N TRP A 109 7.61 8.98 -1.76
CA TRP A 109 7.10 9.58 -2.99
C TRP A 109 7.04 11.10 -2.87
N SER A 110 7.26 11.80 -3.99
CA SER A 110 7.45 13.26 -4.02
C SER A 110 6.33 14.03 -3.29
N TRP A 111 5.07 13.64 -3.46
CA TRP A 111 3.91 14.28 -2.84
C TRP A 111 3.69 13.93 -1.35
N ASN A 112 4.47 13.01 -0.80
CA ASN A 112 4.43 12.61 0.61
C ASN A 112 5.70 13.00 1.38
N ALA A 113 6.85 13.08 0.70
CA ALA A 113 8.17 13.17 1.30
C ALA A 113 8.35 14.39 2.22
N GLU A 114 7.87 15.57 1.83
CA GLU A 114 7.97 16.78 2.66
C GLU A 114 7.24 16.62 4.02
N GLY A 115 6.05 15.99 4.01
CA GLY A 115 5.28 15.75 5.23
C GLY A 115 5.95 14.73 6.17
N TRP A 116 6.64 13.75 5.61
CA TRP A 116 7.42 12.77 6.38
C TRP A 116 8.74 13.35 6.90
N GLU A 117 9.42 14.21 6.13
CA GLU A 117 10.57 14.98 6.62
C GLU A 117 10.19 15.79 7.86
N GLU A 118 9.08 16.55 7.80
CA GLU A 118 8.58 17.34 8.92
C GLU A 118 8.30 16.46 10.15
N MET A 119 7.55 15.37 9.96
CA MET A 119 7.20 14.43 11.03
C MET A 119 8.42 13.80 11.69
N LEU A 120 9.41 13.35 10.90
CA LEU A 120 10.58 12.67 11.42
C LEU A 120 11.55 13.64 12.10
N LEU A 121 11.75 14.84 11.54
CA LEU A 121 12.53 15.89 12.22
C LEU A 121 11.89 16.29 13.55
N TRP A 122 10.56 16.37 13.59
CA TRP A 122 9.80 16.57 14.82
C TRP A 122 10.05 15.43 15.83
N ARG A 123 9.92 14.16 15.41
CA ARG A 123 10.13 12.99 16.27
C ARG A 123 11.56 12.93 16.78
N TRP A 124 12.53 13.14 15.90
CA TRP A 124 13.95 13.22 16.24
C TRP A 124 14.21 14.28 17.31
N ARG A 125 13.70 15.49 17.11
CA ARG A 125 13.82 16.58 18.08
C ARG A 125 13.23 16.24 19.45
N ARG A 126 12.14 15.45 19.50
CA ARG A 126 11.47 15.08 20.76
C ARG A 126 12.27 14.12 21.62
N VAL A 127 13.17 13.34 21.02
CA VAL A 127 14.03 12.39 21.75
C VAL A 127 15.41 12.98 22.07
N GLN A 128 15.73 14.18 21.58
CA GLN A 128 17.00 14.84 21.89
C GLN A 128 17.06 15.34 23.34
N PRO A 129 18.22 15.21 24.01
CA PRO A 129 18.44 15.84 25.31
C PRO A 129 18.35 17.36 25.17
N ARG A 130 17.66 18.01 26.11
CA ARG A 130 17.57 19.48 26.17
C ARG A 130 18.66 20.04 27.07
N THR A 131 19.34 21.09 26.62
CA THR A 131 20.40 21.75 27.40
C THR A 131 19.87 22.78 28.40
N GLY A 132 18.56 23.05 28.36
CA GLY A 132 17.89 24.06 29.18
C GLY A 132 17.72 25.42 28.50
N ASP A 133 18.35 25.63 27.34
CA ASP A 133 18.16 26.78 26.45
C ASP A 133 17.56 26.33 25.10
N PRO A 134 16.23 26.38 24.95
CA PRO A 134 15.57 25.98 23.73
C PRO A 134 16.00 26.79 22.50
N ALA A 135 16.31 28.08 22.62
CA ALA A 135 16.67 28.89 21.47
C ALA A 135 18.02 28.43 20.89
N ARG A 136 18.99 28.17 21.76
CA ARG A 136 20.29 27.62 21.38
C ARG A 136 20.20 26.22 20.83
N ASP A 137 19.42 25.34 21.46
CA ASP A 137 19.21 23.96 21.00
C ASP A 137 18.64 23.95 19.57
N PHE A 138 17.57 24.71 19.32
CA PHE A 138 16.96 24.79 17.99
C PHE A 138 17.86 25.46 16.95
N ALA A 139 18.63 26.49 17.31
CA ALA A 139 19.60 27.08 16.40
C ALA A 139 20.67 26.06 15.99
N GLY A 140 21.18 25.28 16.95
CA GLY A 140 22.14 24.20 16.69
C GLY A 140 21.57 23.09 15.81
N TRP A 141 20.34 22.64 16.10
CA TRP A 141 19.68 21.60 15.32
C TRP A 141 19.36 22.05 13.89
N ARG A 142 18.85 23.28 13.70
CA ARG A 142 18.59 23.84 12.36
C ARG A 142 19.88 23.97 11.57
N ALA A 143 20.97 24.41 12.19
CA ALA A 143 22.27 24.49 11.53
C ALA A 143 22.79 23.09 11.13
N ARG A 144 22.64 22.10 12.02
CA ARG A 144 23.14 20.73 11.79
C ARG A 144 22.39 20.00 10.68
N TRP A 145 21.06 20.09 10.68
CA TRP A 145 20.22 19.46 9.64
C TRP A 145 20.06 20.33 8.40
N SER A 146 20.34 21.64 8.47
CA SER A 146 20.03 22.61 7.41
C SER A 146 18.55 22.66 7.03
N ALA A 147 17.61 22.31 7.91
CA ALA A 147 16.19 22.64 7.75
C ALA A 147 15.65 23.30 9.00
N GLU A 148 14.45 23.87 8.83
CA GLU A 148 13.58 24.19 9.93
C GLU A 148 13.23 22.95 10.74
N ILE A 149 13.35 23.09 12.06
CA ILE A 149 12.99 22.05 13.01
C ILE A 149 11.65 22.47 13.61
N PRO A 150 10.56 21.70 13.42
CA PRO A 150 9.23 22.08 13.89
C PRO A 150 9.23 22.45 15.38
N TRP A 151 8.78 23.66 15.68
CA TRP A 151 8.67 24.17 17.05
C TRP A 151 7.48 23.53 17.79
N ASN A 152 7.53 23.51 19.14
CA ASN A 152 6.47 22.97 20.01
C ASN A 152 5.08 23.46 19.56
N GLY A 153 4.26 22.58 18.99
CA GLY A 153 2.99 22.91 18.37
C GLY A 153 1.90 21.90 18.68
N GLU A 154 0.73 22.11 18.09
CA GLU A 154 -0.46 21.25 18.21
C GLU A 154 -0.18 19.81 17.79
N ILE A 155 0.76 19.63 16.87
CA ILE A 155 1.30 18.34 16.42
C ILE A 155 1.91 17.48 17.53
N ASP A 156 2.30 18.07 18.67
CA ASP A 156 2.93 17.34 19.78
C ASP A 156 1.97 16.40 20.51
N ARG A 157 0.72 16.84 20.61
CA ARG A 157 -0.36 16.20 21.37
C ARG A 157 -1.72 16.48 20.71
N PRO A 158 -1.94 15.99 19.48
CA PRO A 158 -3.22 16.20 18.79
C PRO A 158 -4.39 15.68 19.64
N GLU A 159 -4.20 14.61 20.42
CA GLU A 159 -5.20 14.05 21.32
C GLU A 159 -5.69 15.03 22.41
N SER A 160 -4.89 16.07 22.71
CA SER A 160 -5.20 17.07 23.73
C SER A 160 -5.95 18.29 23.19
N MET A 161 -6.10 18.41 21.87
CA MET A 161 -6.77 19.57 21.25
C MET A 161 -8.22 19.79 21.68
N PRO A 162 -9.05 18.75 21.93
CA PRO A 162 -10.41 18.94 22.46
C PRO A 162 -10.46 19.77 23.75
N ARG A 163 -9.36 19.81 24.53
CA ARG A 163 -9.30 20.56 25.80
C ARG A 163 -9.42 22.05 25.62
N ARG A 164 -9.08 22.59 24.44
CA ARG A 164 -9.33 24.00 24.09
C ARG A 164 -10.81 24.35 24.07
N HIS A 165 -11.66 23.34 23.87
CA HIS A 165 -13.11 23.44 23.90
C HIS A 165 -13.71 22.89 25.21
N GLY A 166 -12.89 22.69 26.25
CA GLY A 166 -13.34 22.11 27.52
C GLY A 166 -13.75 20.64 27.44
N ARG A 167 -13.29 19.91 26.41
CA ARG A 167 -13.57 18.49 26.19
C ARG A 167 -12.31 17.63 26.32
N GLN A 168 -12.49 16.34 26.57
CA GLN A 168 -11.44 15.34 26.42
C GLN A 168 -11.64 14.60 25.09
N LEU A 169 -10.64 13.83 24.67
CA LEU A 169 -10.84 12.87 23.59
C LEU A 169 -11.77 11.75 24.08
N LEU A 170 -12.93 11.61 23.44
CA LEU A 170 -13.99 10.69 23.82
C LEU A 170 -14.47 9.93 22.57
N THR A 171 -14.96 8.70 22.77
CA THR A 171 -15.73 7.99 21.74
C THR A 171 -17.14 8.58 21.60
N PRO A 172 -17.87 8.31 20.51
CA PRO A 172 -19.27 8.70 20.38
C PRO A 172 -20.11 8.22 21.57
N ALA A 173 -19.97 6.95 21.98
CA ALA A 173 -20.70 6.39 23.11
C ALA A 173 -20.45 7.17 24.41
N GLN A 174 -19.21 7.55 24.70
CA GLN A 174 -18.85 8.36 25.87
C GLN A 174 -19.38 9.79 25.77
N PHE A 175 -19.36 10.39 24.57
CA PHE A 175 -19.89 11.74 24.35
C PHE A 175 -21.42 11.78 24.57
N PHE A 176 -22.16 10.84 23.96
CA PHE A 176 -23.62 10.75 24.07
C PHE A 176 -24.11 10.36 25.46
N ALA A 177 -23.26 9.76 26.32
CA ALA A 177 -23.60 9.51 27.71
C ALA A 177 -23.96 10.79 28.49
N GLY A 178 -23.46 11.95 28.05
CA GLY A 178 -23.78 13.27 28.61
C GLY A 178 -24.96 14.00 27.98
N GLU A 179 -25.59 13.44 26.94
CA GLU A 179 -26.78 14.01 26.29
C GLU A 179 -28.08 13.55 26.99
N PRO A 180 -29.22 14.23 26.77
CA PRO A 180 -30.51 13.86 27.36
C PRO A 180 -30.88 12.39 27.11
N GLU A 181 -31.55 11.76 28.09
CA GLU A 181 -31.83 10.31 28.11
C GLU A 181 -32.40 9.75 26.79
N PRO A 182 -33.39 10.36 26.13
CA PRO A 182 -33.92 9.82 24.88
C PRO A 182 -32.87 9.77 23.76
N GLN A 183 -32.01 10.80 23.66
CA GLN A 183 -30.94 10.86 22.65
C GLN A 183 -29.80 9.90 22.99
N ARG A 184 -29.44 9.79 24.27
CA ARG A 184 -28.45 8.85 24.78
C ARG A 184 -28.85 7.40 24.47
N LEU A 185 -30.06 7.00 24.85
CA LEU A 185 -30.56 5.64 24.63
C LEU A 185 -30.65 5.32 23.13
N LEU A 186 -31.09 6.28 22.32
CA LEU A 186 -31.13 6.09 20.87
C LEU A 186 -29.74 5.91 20.27
N ALA A 187 -28.80 6.81 20.58
CA ALA A 187 -27.44 6.74 20.07
C ALA A 187 -26.76 5.42 20.47
N GLN A 188 -26.93 4.99 21.73
CA GLN A 188 -26.44 3.70 22.21
C GLN A 188 -27.06 2.54 21.43
N ALA A 189 -28.39 2.49 21.31
CA ALA A 189 -29.06 1.40 20.60
C ALA A 189 -28.65 1.30 19.12
N VAL A 190 -28.39 2.43 18.45
CA VAL A 190 -27.94 2.45 17.06
C VAL A 190 -26.49 1.98 16.93
N LEU A 191 -25.60 2.44 17.81
CA LEU A 191 -24.17 2.07 17.78
C LEU A 191 -23.94 0.61 18.19
N ASP A 192 -24.73 0.09 19.13
CA ASP A 192 -24.64 -1.30 19.61
C ASP A 192 -25.36 -2.30 18.68
N ALA A 193 -26.10 -1.82 17.67
CA ALA A 193 -26.80 -2.70 16.73
C ALA A 193 -25.79 -3.53 15.92
N PRO A 194 -25.93 -4.87 15.83
CA PRO A 194 -24.97 -5.74 15.16
C PRO A 194 -24.63 -5.33 13.72
N GLY A 195 -25.64 -4.90 12.95
CA GLY A 195 -25.44 -4.42 11.58
C GLY A 195 -24.66 -3.10 11.51
N THR A 196 -24.83 -2.21 12.48
CA THR A 196 -24.02 -0.97 12.58
C THR A 196 -22.58 -1.30 12.95
N ALA A 197 -22.38 -2.15 13.94
CA ALA A 197 -21.05 -2.56 14.38
C ALA A 197 -20.27 -3.25 13.24
N ALA A 198 -20.91 -4.16 12.50
CA ALA A 198 -20.33 -4.79 11.31
C ALA A 198 -19.98 -3.74 10.23
N ALA A 199 -20.89 -2.81 9.92
CA ALA A 199 -20.64 -1.77 8.93
C ALA A 199 -19.49 -0.81 9.34
N VAL A 200 -19.32 -0.54 10.64
CA VAL A 200 -18.16 0.21 11.15
C VAL A 200 -16.88 -0.61 10.96
N GLN A 201 -16.88 -1.90 11.28
CA GLN A 201 -15.73 -2.79 11.08
C GLN A 201 -15.35 -2.94 9.60
N ASP A 202 -16.32 -3.05 8.71
CA ASP A 202 -16.10 -3.04 7.25
C ASP A 202 -15.43 -1.73 6.81
N ALA A 203 -15.95 -0.60 7.28
CA ALA A 203 -15.45 0.72 6.93
C ALA A 203 -14.04 0.97 7.47
N VAL A 204 -13.71 0.49 8.68
CA VAL A 204 -12.36 0.61 9.24
C VAL A 204 -11.39 -0.30 8.50
N LEU A 205 -11.76 -1.53 8.22
CA LEU A 205 -10.90 -2.47 7.51
C LEU A 205 -10.52 -1.97 6.11
N LEU A 206 -11.48 -1.42 5.37
CA LEU A 206 -11.24 -0.79 4.06
C LEU A 206 -10.21 0.35 4.14
N ARG A 207 -10.05 0.94 5.31
CA ARG A 207 -9.15 2.07 5.57
C ARG A 207 -7.79 1.61 6.09
N GLU A 208 -7.71 0.48 6.79
CA GLU A 208 -6.49 0.03 7.48
C GLU A 208 -5.25 0.00 6.60
N GLU A 209 -5.43 -0.37 5.33
CA GLU A 209 -4.35 -0.41 4.37
C GLU A 209 -3.75 0.98 4.11
N HIS A 210 -4.58 1.97 3.78
CA HIS A 210 -4.14 3.36 3.57
C HIS A 210 -3.62 4.00 4.85
N LEU A 211 -4.00 3.48 6.02
CA LEU A 211 -3.53 3.97 7.31
C LEU A 211 -2.15 3.41 7.71
N GLN A 212 -1.55 2.49 6.94
CA GLN A 212 -0.19 1.99 7.17
C GLN A 212 0.04 1.47 8.60
N GLY A 213 -0.94 0.77 9.17
CA GLY A 213 -0.87 0.25 10.55
C GLY A 213 -0.91 1.32 11.65
N ALA A 214 -1.26 2.57 11.33
CA ALA A 214 -1.37 3.66 12.30
C ALA A 214 -2.59 3.46 13.21
N GLY A 215 -2.39 2.81 14.37
CA GLY A 215 -3.47 2.49 15.31
C GLY A 215 -4.26 3.72 15.79
N HIS A 216 -3.60 4.87 15.97
CA HIS A 216 -4.27 6.13 16.35
C HIS A 216 -5.14 6.71 15.23
N LEU A 217 -4.75 6.53 13.96
CA LEU A 217 -5.57 6.92 12.82
C LEU A 217 -6.70 5.91 12.57
N ALA A 218 -6.46 4.62 12.81
CA ALA A 218 -7.49 3.58 12.76
C ALA A 218 -8.58 3.86 13.80
N TRP A 219 -8.19 4.25 15.01
CA TRP A 219 -9.12 4.71 16.05
C TRP A 219 -9.94 5.93 15.59
N LEU A 220 -9.32 6.95 14.98
CA LEU A 220 -10.04 8.10 14.42
C LEU A 220 -10.99 7.70 13.28
N ALA A 221 -10.54 6.78 12.43
CA ALA A 221 -11.32 6.25 11.32
C ALA A 221 -12.56 5.51 11.82
N GLU A 222 -12.43 4.74 12.88
CA GLU A 222 -13.54 4.07 13.57
C GLU A 222 -14.53 5.08 14.15
N GLN A 223 -14.05 6.14 14.81
CA GLN A 223 -14.93 7.16 15.36
C GLN A 223 -15.68 7.93 14.25
N GLN A 224 -15.01 8.21 13.12
CA GLN A 224 -15.65 8.80 11.94
C GLN A 224 -16.69 7.85 11.34
N ALA A 225 -16.39 6.55 11.22
CA ALA A 225 -17.32 5.56 10.71
C ALA A 225 -18.55 5.40 11.62
N CYS A 226 -18.38 5.42 12.94
CA CYS A 226 -19.50 5.43 13.89
C CYS A 226 -20.44 6.62 13.67
N VAL A 227 -19.87 7.82 13.49
CA VAL A 227 -20.63 9.04 13.19
C VAL A 227 -21.36 8.94 11.85
N GLU A 228 -20.68 8.44 10.82
CA GLU A 228 -21.26 8.24 9.49
C GLU A 228 -22.42 7.25 9.51
N GLN A 229 -22.29 6.13 10.22
CA GLN A 229 -23.36 5.14 10.37
C GLN A 229 -24.55 5.67 11.18
N LEU A 230 -24.30 6.43 12.25
CA LEU A 230 -25.35 7.08 13.03
C LEU A 230 -26.13 8.10 12.16
N GLU A 231 -25.43 8.90 11.36
CA GLU A 231 -26.06 9.84 10.42
C GLU A 231 -26.79 9.13 9.27
N ALA A 232 -26.24 8.04 8.75
CA ALA A 232 -26.90 7.22 7.73
C ALA A 232 -28.19 6.58 8.27
N TRP A 233 -28.16 6.04 9.49
CA TRP A 233 -29.34 5.53 10.19
C TRP A 233 -30.39 6.63 10.37
N ARG A 234 -29.96 7.82 10.85
CA ARG A 234 -30.84 8.99 11.02
C ARG A 234 -31.51 9.39 9.71
N ARG A 235 -30.76 9.52 8.60
CA ARG A 235 -31.30 9.90 7.28
C ARG A 235 -32.37 8.93 6.79
N ARG A 236 -32.15 7.62 6.94
CA ARG A 236 -33.12 6.57 6.58
C ARG A 236 -34.45 6.73 7.33
N HIS A 237 -34.38 6.98 8.64
CA HIS A 237 -35.58 7.11 9.48
C HIS A 237 -36.24 8.49 9.40
N GLN A 238 -35.49 9.54 9.01
CA GLN A 238 -36.04 10.87 8.78
C GLN A 238 -36.94 10.91 7.55
N ALA A 239 -36.63 10.12 6.51
CA ALA A 239 -37.39 10.07 5.26
C ALA A 239 -38.82 9.52 5.45
N THR A 240 -39.00 8.60 6.40
CA THR A 240 -40.27 7.90 6.67
C THR A 240 -40.97 8.38 7.95
N GLY A 241 -40.32 9.24 8.73
CA GLY A 241 -40.76 9.66 10.07
C GLY A 241 -41.80 10.78 10.11
N SER A 242 -42.58 10.82 11.19
CA SER A 242 -43.50 11.92 11.52
C SER A 242 -42.78 13.26 11.68
N GLN A 243 -43.49 14.40 11.69
CA GLN A 243 -42.86 15.70 11.96
C GLN A 243 -42.14 15.75 13.31
N ALA A 244 -42.72 15.14 14.36
CA ALA A 244 -42.08 15.03 15.67
C ALA A 244 -40.80 14.18 15.62
N THR A 245 -40.84 13.05 14.90
CA THR A 245 -39.67 12.20 14.66
C THR A 245 -38.57 12.98 13.93
N ARG A 246 -38.92 13.77 12.91
CA ARG A 246 -37.95 14.59 12.16
C ARG A 246 -37.30 15.66 13.03
N ALA A 247 -38.07 16.29 13.92
CA ALA A 247 -37.52 17.28 14.87
C ALA A 247 -36.56 16.63 15.86
N PHE A 248 -36.94 15.51 16.47
CA PHE A 248 -36.08 14.75 17.40
C PHE A 248 -34.78 14.26 16.73
N LEU A 249 -34.87 13.72 15.51
CA LEU A 249 -33.69 13.31 14.74
C LEU A 249 -32.79 14.48 14.32
N ALA A 250 -33.33 15.70 14.20
CA ALA A 250 -32.53 16.89 13.94
C ALA A 250 -31.67 17.27 15.16
N GLU A 251 -32.21 17.14 16.38
CA GLU A 251 -31.43 17.37 17.61
C GLU A 251 -30.28 16.37 17.75
N LEU A 252 -30.51 15.10 17.40
CA LEU A 252 -29.44 14.09 17.34
C LEU A 252 -28.34 14.52 16.35
N SER A 253 -28.70 15.04 15.18
CA SER A 253 -27.73 15.54 14.19
C SER A 253 -26.93 16.74 14.73
N GLU A 254 -27.55 17.65 15.47
CA GLU A 254 -26.84 18.74 16.15
C GLU A 254 -25.89 18.24 17.24
N ALA A 255 -26.25 17.20 17.99
CA ALA A 255 -25.34 16.55 18.92
C ALA A 255 -24.14 15.89 18.20
N VAL A 256 -24.37 15.23 17.06
CA VAL A 256 -23.30 14.69 16.19
C VAL A 256 -22.38 15.80 15.70
N LYS A 257 -22.92 16.92 15.22
CA LYS A 257 -22.11 18.08 14.78
C LYS A 257 -21.27 18.67 15.92
N ARG A 258 -21.83 18.74 17.13
CA ARG A 258 -21.08 19.16 18.33
C ARG A 258 -19.93 18.19 18.64
N TYR A 259 -20.17 16.88 18.58
CA TYR A 259 -19.11 15.89 18.74
C TYR A 259 -18.00 16.07 17.69
N MET A 260 -18.36 16.18 16.42
CA MET A 260 -17.40 16.39 15.32
C MET A 260 -16.59 17.68 15.52
N SER A 261 -17.24 18.80 15.80
CA SER A 261 -16.57 20.11 15.89
C SER A 261 -15.77 20.33 17.17
N LEU A 262 -16.18 19.74 18.30
CA LEU A 262 -15.54 19.97 19.60
C LEU A 262 -14.57 18.85 20.01
N VAL A 263 -14.66 17.66 19.41
CA VAL A 263 -13.86 16.49 19.79
C VAL A 263 -13.00 16.01 18.61
N LEU A 264 -13.59 15.56 17.49
CA LEU A 264 -12.81 14.92 16.43
C LEU A 264 -12.04 15.90 15.54
N GLN A 265 -12.68 16.96 15.04
CA GLN A 265 -12.06 17.89 14.11
C GLN A 265 -10.83 18.61 14.69
N PRO A 266 -10.83 19.06 15.96
CA PRO A 266 -9.64 19.63 16.58
C PRO A 266 -8.44 18.68 16.60
N VAL A 267 -8.68 17.36 16.77
CA VAL A 267 -7.61 16.35 16.72
C VAL A 267 -7.11 16.19 15.28
N VAL A 268 -8.03 16.07 14.31
CA VAL A 268 -7.70 15.91 12.88
C VAL A 268 -6.91 17.12 12.36
N ASP A 269 -7.28 18.34 12.75
CA ASP A 269 -6.60 19.57 12.32
C ASP A 269 -5.18 19.68 12.88
N ALA A 270 -4.94 19.11 14.06
CA ALA A 270 -3.62 19.09 14.70
C ALA A 270 -2.71 17.93 14.26
N LEU A 271 -3.22 16.99 13.48
CA LEU A 271 -2.39 15.95 12.86
C LEU A 271 -1.40 16.56 11.88
N SER A 272 -0.24 15.91 11.73
CA SER A 272 0.75 16.29 10.71
C SER A 272 0.18 16.23 9.28
N ALA A 273 0.89 16.81 8.31
CA ALA A 273 0.52 16.70 6.90
C ALA A 273 0.44 15.24 6.43
N CYS A 274 1.41 14.39 6.80
CA CYS A 274 1.39 12.98 6.40
C CYS A 274 0.24 12.20 7.06
N GLU A 275 -0.03 12.40 8.35
CA GLU A 275 -1.17 11.76 9.03
C GLU A 275 -2.52 12.18 8.45
N ARG A 276 -2.68 13.47 8.11
CA ARG A 276 -3.91 13.95 7.45
C ARG A 276 -4.05 13.38 6.03
N ALA A 277 -2.95 13.21 5.30
CA ALA A 277 -2.98 12.56 4.00
C ALA A 277 -3.43 11.11 4.12
N LEU A 278 -2.83 10.31 5.01
CA LEU A 278 -3.22 8.92 5.26
C LEU A 278 -4.70 8.81 5.69
N LEU A 279 -5.12 9.63 6.66
CA LEU A 279 -6.51 9.63 7.14
C LEU A 279 -7.50 10.08 6.06
N GLY A 280 -7.13 11.06 5.23
CA GLY A 280 -7.95 11.60 4.16
C GLY A 280 -8.10 10.62 3.00
N ASP A 281 -7.00 10.05 2.52
CA ASP A 281 -6.99 9.11 1.40
C ASP A 281 -7.76 7.83 1.75
N SER A 282 -7.68 7.38 3.02
CA SER A 282 -8.45 6.22 3.49
C SER A 282 -9.97 6.34 3.31
N LYS A 283 -10.56 7.55 3.30
CA LYS A 283 -12.02 7.74 3.26
C LYS A 283 -12.71 7.17 2.00
N HIS A 284 -11.96 6.92 0.93
CA HIS A 284 -12.56 6.61 -0.38
C HIS A 284 -13.12 5.19 -0.47
N GLY A 285 -12.86 4.30 0.51
CA GLY A 285 -13.49 2.98 0.60
C GLY A 285 -13.40 2.21 -0.72
N ALA A 286 -14.52 1.65 -1.20
CA ALA A 286 -14.57 0.91 -2.46
C ALA A 286 -14.34 1.77 -3.73
N ARG A 287 -14.43 3.10 -3.61
CA ARG A 287 -14.14 4.01 -4.72
C ARG A 287 -12.63 4.23 -4.82
N ARG A 288 -12.09 4.16 -6.03
CA ARG A 288 -10.65 4.29 -6.28
C ARG A 288 -10.15 5.68 -5.90
N SER A 289 -9.11 5.73 -5.06
CA SER A 289 -8.47 6.98 -4.65
C SER A 289 -7.36 7.37 -5.64
N ALA A 290 -6.93 8.63 -5.59
CA ALA A 290 -5.74 9.07 -6.35
C ALA A 290 -4.50 8.27 -5.94
N ALA A 291 -4.37 7.92 -4.66
CA ALA A 291 -3.26 7.11 -4.16
C ALA A 291 -3.23 5.71 -4.81
N ASP A 292 -4.39 5.11 -5.08
CA ASP A 292 -4.45 3.78 -5.71
C ASP A 292 -3.96 3.81 -7.16
N TYR A 293 -4.36 4.83 -7.92
CA TYR A 293 -3.87 5.02 -9.29
C TYR A 293 -2.39 5.39 -9.31
N LEU A 294 -1.94 6.28 -8.44
CA LEU A 294 -0.54 6.70 -8.41
C LEU A 294 0.40 5.58 -7.99
N ASP A 295 0.02 4.71 -7.04
CA ASP A 295 0.82 3.54 -6.69
C ASP A 295 0.95 2.57 -7.88
N ALA A 296 -0.16 2.25 -8.53
CA ALA A 296 -0.14 1.38 -9.71
C ALA A 296 0.60 2.01 -10.90
N PHE A 297 0.52 3.33 -11.03
CA PHE A 297 1.22 4.08 -12.06
C PHE A 297 2.73 3.97 -11.86
N LEU A 298 3.23 4.26 -10.65
CA LEU A 298 4.67 4.17 -10.35
C LEU A 298 5.23 2.76 -10.54
N ASP A 299 4.43 1.72 -10.31
CA ASP A 299 4.81 0.33 -10.59
C ASP A 299 4.95 0.02 -12.07
N ALA A 300 4.18 0.70 -12.92
CA ALA A 300 4.23 0.55 -14.36
C ALA A 300 5.42 1.29 -14.98
N GLN A 301 5.96 2.31 -14.29
CA GLN A 301 7.02 3.16 -14.81
C GLN A 301 8.39 2.47 -14.76
N GLU A 302 9.13 2.57 -15.85
CA GLU A 302 10.56 2.28 -15.86
C GLU A 302 11.31 3.31 -15.02
N GLN A 303 12.13 2.83 -14.09
CA GLN A 303 12.80 3.69 -13.13
C GLN A 303 14.08 4.27 -13.74
N PRO A 304 14.29 5.59 -13.68
CA PRO A 304 15.47 6.20 -14.26
C PRO A 304 16.75 5.71 -13.56
N GLY A 305 17.84 5.57 -14.32
CA GLY A 305 19.16 5.26 -13.77
C GLY A 305 19.85 6.47 -13.13
N GLU A 306 20.97 6.23 -12.43
CA GLU A 306 21.76 7.27 -11.75
C GLU A 306 22.17 8.47 -12.65
N GLU A 307 22.22 8.26 -13.97
CA GLU A 307 22.58 9.32 -14.93
C GLU A 307 21.55 10.45 -14.99
N SER A 308 20.27 10.15 -14.71
CA SER A 308 19.19 11.13 -14.73
C SER A 308 19.29 12.17 -13.61
N TRP A 309 20.06 11.88 -12.56
CA TRP A 309 20.33 12.80 -11.44
C TRP A 309 21.66 13.56 -11.57
N ARG A 310 22.26 13.62 -12.77
CA ARG A 310 23.37 14.55 -13.02
C ARG A 310 22.83 15.96 -13.19
N ASP A 311 23.29 16.91 -12.38
CA ASP A 311 22.75 18.29 -12.39
C ASP A 311 22.97 19.00 -13.74
N ALA A 312 24.12 18.83 -14.38
CA ALA A 312 24.52 19.56 -15.59
C ALA A 312 24.26 18.83 -16.93
N ARG A 313 24.07 17.50 -16.91
CA ARG A 313 23.96 16.67 -18.12
C ARG A 313 22.58 16.03 -18.18
N LEU A 314 22.00 16.00 -19.38
CA LEU A 314 20.77 15.26 -19.65
C LEU A 314 21.06 13.76 -19.71
N SER A 315 20.08 12.95 -19.35
CA SER A 315 20.12 11.51 -19.66
C SER A 315 20.01 11.29 -21.16
N ALA A 316 20.44 10.13 -21.64
CA ALA A 316 20.36 9.77 -23.06
C ALA A 316 18.91 9.85 -23.57
N ASP A 317 17.95 9.37 -22.79
CA ASP A 317 16.53 9.33 -23.15
C ASP A 317 15.94 10.74 -23.31
N VAL A 318 16.23 11.64 -22.37
CA VAL A 318 15.75 13.03 -22.45
C VAL A 318 16.41 13.78 -23.60
N GLU A 319 17.70 13.50 -23.87
CA GLU A 319 18.38 14.10 -25.01
C GLU A 319 17.83 13.59 -26.35
N GLN A 320 17.47 12.30 -26.43
CA GLN A 320 16.81 11.72 -27.60
C GLN A 320 15.42 12.33 -27.81
N GLN A 321 14.57 12.37 -26.77
CA GLN A 321 13.25 13.00 -26.85
C GLN A 321 13.34 14.48 -27.26
N ALA A 322 14.33 15.21 -26.73
CA ALA A 322 14.56 16.61 -27.12
C ALA A 322 14.92 16.74 -28.61
N ARG A 323 15.71 15.81 -29.16
CA ARG A 323 16.06 15.79 -30.59
C ARG A 323 14.84 15.49 -31.45
N GLU A 324 14.11 14.43 -31.17
CA GLU A 324 12.92 14.01 -31.92
C GLU A 324 11.85 15.10 -31.93
N ARG A 325 11.53 15.67 -30.78
CA ARG A 325 10.55 16.76 -30.69
C ARG A 325 11.01 18.03 -31.38
N HIS A 326 12.29 18.38 -31.29
CA HIS A 326 12.84 19.52 -32.01
C HIS A 326 12.71 19.35 -33.54
N GLU A 327 12.92 18.13 -34.06
CA GLU A 327 12.74 17.81 -35.47
C GLU A 327 11.28 17.93 -35.92
N LEU A 328 10.33 17.60 -35.03
CA LEU A 328 8.89 17.79 -35.24
C LEU A 328 8.42 19.25 -35.05
N GLY A 329 9.32 20.16 -34.66
CA GLY A 329 8.98 21.56 -34.36
C GLY A 329 8.29 21.76 -33.02
N GLU A 330 8.24 20.72 -32.19
CA GLU A 330 7.73 20.77 -30.83
C GLU A 330 8.80 21.28 -29.87
N THR A 331 8.37 21.99 -28.84
CA THR A 331 9.27 22.66 -27.90
C THR A 331 8.95 22.37 -26.43
N THR A 332 7.85 21.67 -26.15
CA THR A 332 7.40 21.35 -24.80
C THR A 332 6.88 19.93 -24.73
N TRP A 333 7.07 19.30 -23.57
CA TRP A 333 6.46 18.02 -23.19
C TRP A 333 6.53 17.84 -21.68
N HIS A 334 5.94 16.77 -21.17
CA HIS A 334 6.01 16.40 -19.76
C HIS A 334 6.42 14.94 -19.60
N GLY A 335 6.80 14.58 -18.38
CA GLY A 335 7.17 13.21 -18.01
C GLY A 335 7.32 13.06 -16.50
N MET A 336 7.99 11.98 -16.08
CA MET A 336 8.30 11.69 -14.68
C MET A 336 9.82 11.52 -14.50
N LEU A 337 10.37 12.03 -13.41
CA LEU A 337 11.72 11.73 -12.92
C LEU A 337 11.58 11.06 -11.56
N GLY A 338 11.70 9.74 -11.52
CA GLY A 338 11.32 8.95 -10.35
C GLY A 338 9.84 9.16 -10.04
N THR A 339 9.55 9.83 -8.93
CA THR A 339 8.17 10.19 -8.54
C THR A 339 7.81 11.66 -8.80
N VAL A 340 8.73 12.46 -9.35
CA VAL A 340 8.54 13.89 -9.56
C VAL A 340 8.00 14.15 -10.97
N PRO A 341 6.85 14.84 -11.12
CA PRO A 341 6.39 15.29 -12.44
C PRO A 341 7.33 16.36 -12.99
N VAL A 342 7.73 16.20 -14.25
CA VAL A 342 8.68 17.07 -14.95
C VAL A 342 8.04 17.67 -16.19
N TRP A 343 8.26 18.95 -16.40
CA TRP A 343 7.93 19.68 -17.62
C TRP A 343 9.22 20.10 -18.29
N TYR A 344 9.30 19.93 -19.61
CA TYR A 344 10.46 20.28 -20.39
C TYR A 344 10.13 21.42 -21.37
N ARG A 345 11.06 22.37 -21.52
CA ARG A 345 10.97 23.46 -22.50
C ARG A 345 12.29 23.62 -23.25
N ILE A 346 12.26 23.46 -24.57
CA ILE A 346 13.39 23.82 -25.44
C ILE A 346 13.36 25.34 -25.67
N VAL A 347 14.45 26.00 -25.26
CA VAL A 347 14.68 27.43 -25.46
C VAL A 347 15.35 27.63 -26.81
N THR A 348 14.68 28.39 -27.67
CA THR A 348 15.06 28.62 -29.07
C THR A 348 15.59 30.03 -29.30
N SER A 349 15.11 31.02 -28.53
CA SER A 349 15.46 32.44 -28.71
C SER A 349 16.28 33.00 -27.54
N ARG A 350 16.96 34.14 -27.77
CA ARG A 350 17.69 34.86 -26.71
C ARG A 350 16.75 35.44 -25.66
N GLU A 351 15.56 35.86 -26.07
CA GLU A 351 14.53 36.41 -25.20
C GLU A 351 13.95 35.32 -24.28
N GLU A 352 13.64 34.15 -24.84
CA GLU A 352 13.23 32.98 -24.06
C GLU A 352 14.31 32.55 -23.07
N ARG A 353 15.58 32.61 -23.47
CA ARG A 353 16.70 32.31 -22.57
C ARG A 353 16.76 33.27 -21.40
N ALA A 354 16.55 34.57 -21.63
CA ALA A 354 16.51 35.56 -20.57
C ALA A 354 15.31 35.34 -19.64
N ALA A 355 14.12 35.08 -20.21
CA ALA A 355 12.91 34.80 -19.46
C ALA A 355 13.03 33.51 -18.62
N ALA A 356 13.57 32.43 -19.17
CA ALA A 356 13.84 31.18 -18.47
C ALA A 356 14.80 31.35 -17.27
N LEU A 357 15.80 32.23 -17.40
CA LEU A 357 16.72 32.56 -16.32
C LEU A 357 16.09 33.49 -15.26
N ALA A 358 15.08 34.28 -15.63
CA ALA A 358 14.39 35.20 -14.73
C ALA A 358 13.18 34.56 -14.01
N TYR A 359 12.56 33.53 -14.61
CA TYR A 359 11.38 32.86 -14.07
C TYR A 359 11.60 32.41 -12.63
N SER A 360 10.70 32.79 -11.72
CA SER A 360 10.88 32.50 -10.29
C SER A 360 10.31 31.14 -9.90
N GLY A 361 9.45 30.57 -10.73
CA GLY A 361 8.70 29.35 -10.41
C GLY A 361 7.34 29.61 -9.77
N LYS A 362 6.97 30.87 -9.49
CA LYS A 362 5.64 31.20 -8.98
C LYS A 362 4.57 30.98 -10.04
N PRO A 363 3.31 30.70 -9.64
CA PRO A 363 2.23 30.45 -10.60
C PRO A 363 2.03 31.68 -11.48
N SER A 364 2.17 31.52 -12.79
CA SER A 364 1.99 32.60 -13.76
C SER A 364 1.40 32.06 -15.06
N THR A 365 0.24 32.58 -15.43
CA THR A 365 -0.53 32.21 -16.63
C THR A 365 0.10 32.71 -17.93
N SER A 366 0.93 33.76 -17.85
CA SER A 366 1.75 34.25 -18.97
C SER A 366 2.97 33.36 -19.25
N VAL A 367 3.45 32.62 -18.25
CA VAL A 367 4.62 31.74 -18.40
C VAL A 367 4.22 30.31 -18.71
N VAL A 368 3.39 29.68 -17.87
CA VAL A 368 3.01 28.27 -18.02
C VAL A 368 1.49 28.14 -18.12
N ARG A 369 1.03 27.48 -19.19
CA ARG A 369 -0.37 27.14 -19.41
C ARG A 369 -0.50 25.63 -19.54
N VAL A 370 -1.32 25.04 -18.68
CA VAL A 370 -1.60 23.59 -18.72
C VAL A 370 -2.96 23.38 -19.37
N LYS A 371 -3.00 22.76 -20.55
CA LYS A 371 -4.26 22.40 -21.21
C LYS A 371 -4.72 21.04 -20.70
N THR A 372 -5.94 21.02 -20.19
CA THR A 372 -6.61 19.82 -19.71
C THR A 372 -8.08 19.87 -20.16
N GLY A 373 -8.80 18.75 -20.06
CA GLY A 373 -10.26 18.76 -20.23
C GLY A 373 -11.03 19.28 -19.01
N ALA A 374 -10.33 19.72 -17.95
CA ALA A 374 -10.97 20.27 -16.77
C ALA A 374 -11.51 21.68 -17.06
N ALA A 375 -12.76 21.96 -16.68
CA ALA A 375 -13.28 23.32 -16.75
C ALA A 375 -12.47 24.22 -15.80
N PRO A 376 -11.82 25.30 -16.29
CA PRO A 376 -11.06 26.18 -15.42
C PRO A 376 -12.02 26.90 -14.47
N GLN A 377 -11.84 26.74 -13.16
CA GLN A 377 -12.63 27.48 -12.16
C GLN A 377 -12.38 29.00 -12.25
N SER A 378 -11.28 29.42 -12.91
CA SER A 378 -10.96 30.82 -13.20
C SER A 378 -12.08 31.55 -13.94
N LEU A 379 -12.76 30.89 -14.89
CA LEU A 379 -13.79 31.55 -15.70
C LEU A 379 -14.97 32.07 -14.86
N LEU A 380 -15.30 31.47 -13.71
CA LEU A 380 -16.37 31.97 -12.84
C LEU A 380 -15.91 33.10 -11.91
N THR A 381 -14.63 33.13 -11.55
CA THR A 381 -14.09 34.18 -10.66
C THR A 381 -13.83 35.47 -11.44
N ASP A 382 -13.38 35.33 -12.69
CA ASP A 382 -13.10 36.44 -13.61
C ASP A 382 -14.39 37.03 -14.24
N LEU A 383 -15.43 36.21 -14.50
CA LEU A 383 -16.70 36.72 -15.06
C LEU A 383 -17.49 37.62 -14.09
N PHE A 384 -17.41 37.34 -12.79
CA PHE A 384 -18.26 37.97 -11.78
C PHE A 384 -17.52 38.98 -10.90
N GLY A 385 -16.23 39.25 -11.15
CA GLY A 385 -15.48 40.31 -10.47
C GLY A 385 -15.38 40.16 -8.95
N PHE A 386 -15.62 38.96 -8.41
CA PHE A 386 -15.54 38.67 -6.97
C PHE A 386 -14.13 38.25 -6.51
N GLY A 387 -13.19 38.08 -7.44
CA GLY A 387 -11.77 37.92 -7.12
C GLY A 387 -11.11 39.28 -6.89
N GLY A 388 -10.70 39.57 -5.65
CA GLY A 388 -9.65 40.58 -5.44
C GLY A 388 -8.37 40.17 -6.17
N PRO A 389 -7.42 41.09 -6.44
CA PRO A 389 -6.19 40.80 -7.17
C PRO A 389 -5.36 39.79 -6.38
N GLY A 390 -5.54 38.50 -6.67
CA GLY A 390 -4.92 37.40 -5.94
C GLY A 390 -3.62 36.99 -6.61
N ASP A 391 -2.51 37.56 -6.15
CA ASP A 391 -1.13 37.07 -6.33
C ASP A 391 -0.72 36.59 -7.76
N GLU A 392 -1.25 37.18 -8.82
CA GLU A 392 -0.58 37.07 -10.13
C GLU A 392 0.69 37.91 -10.07
N HIS A 393 1.82 37.24 -9.81
CA HIS A 393 3.11 37.83 -10.12
C HIS A 393 3.22 37.87 -11.64
N GLU A 394 3.12 39.07 -12.20
CA GLU A 394 3.24 39.31 -13.64
C GLU A 394 4.68 39.01 -14.07
N GLU A 395 4.96 37.72 -14.27
CA GLU A 395 6.22 37.23 -14.79
C GLU A 395 6.13 37.18 -16.31
N TRP A 396 7.12 37.79 -16.97
CA TRP A 396 7.11 37.89 -18.42
C TRP A 396 7.81 36.69 -19.06
N TYR A 397 7.16 36.11 -20.07
CA TYR A 397 7.74 35.13 -20.98
C TYR A 397 7.25 35.44 -22.41
N PRO A 398 8.06 35.27 -23.46
CA PRO A 398 7.63 35.53 -24.84
C PRO A 398 6.38 34.73 -25.22
N GLU A 399 5.43 35.36 -25.93
CA GLU A 399 4.24 34.66 -26.42
C GLU A 399 4.63 33.52 -27.39
N PRO A 400 3.98 32.34 -27.31
CA PRO A 400 2.79 32.02 -26.52
C PRO A 400 3.07 31.50 -25.09
N GLY A 401 4.29 31.59 -24.56
CA GLY A 401 4.61 30.96 -23.26
C GLY A 401 4.95 29.48 -23.40
N ILE A 402 4.80 28.74 -22.30
CA ILE A 402 5.03 27.30 -22.19
C ILE A 402 3.67 26.61 -22.09
N GLU A 403 3.27 25.92 -23.14
CA GLU A 403 2.04 25.12 -23.15
C GLU A 403 2.36 23.65 -22.87
N ILE A 404 1.70 23.09 -21.85
CA ILE A 404 1.78 21.67 -21.49
C ILE A 404 0.40 21.06 -21.69
N ASP A 405 0.30 20.13 -22.63
CA ASP A 405 -0.97 19.50 -22.99
C ASP A 405 -1.07 18.13 -22.32
N TYR A 406 -2.20 17.85 -21.64
CA TYR A 406 -2.52 16.54 -21.07
C TYR A 406 -3.75 15.95 -21.77
N VAL A 407 -3.57 14.81 -22.42
CA VAL A 407 -4.58 14.16 -23.27
C VAL A 407 -5.54 13.32 -22.41
N PRO A 408 -6.87 13.40 -22.63
CA PRO A 408 -7.86 12.65 -21.85
C PRO A 408 -7.83 11.14 -22.09
N ASP A 409 -7.31 10.69 -23.23
CA ASP A 409 -7.30 9.29 -23.62
C ASP A 409 -5.99 8.57 -23.27
N SER A 410 -5.00 9.27 -22.71
CA SER A 410 -3.76 8.65 -22.22
C SER A 410 -3.80 8.45 -20.71
N ALA A 411 -3.66 7.20 -20.27
CA ALA A 411 -3.56 6.87 -18.86
C ALA A 411 -2.30 7.46 -18.22
N PHE A 412 -1.20 7.54 -18.97
CA PHE A 412 0.03 8.18 -18.52
C PHE A 412 -0.21 9.66 -18.20
N ASP A 413 -0.80 10.41 -19.14
CA ASP A 413 -1.06 11.85 -18.98
C ASP A 413 -1.95 12.13 -17.76
N LEU A 414 -3.04 11.37 -17.62
CA LEU A 414 -3.94 11.54 -16.48
C LEU A 414 -3.24 11.23 -15.14
N CYS A 415 -2.38 10.21 -15.09
CA CYS A 415 -1.63 9.87 -13.87
C CYS A 415 -0.53 10.89 -13.56
N ALA A 416 0.19 11.38 -14.56
CA ALA A 416 1.19 12.44 -14.41
C ALA A 416 0.53 13.76 -13.95
N LEU A 417 -0.67 14.07 -14.46
CA LEU A 417 -1.47 15.21 -13.99
C LEU A 417 -1.94 15.01 -12.55
N LEU A 418 -2.37 13.79 -12.18
CA LEU A 418 -2.68 13.47 -10.78
C LEU A 418 -1.48 13.68 -9.87
N ALA A 419 -0.29 13.23 -10.27
CA ALA A 419 0.94 13.41 -9.50
C ALA A 419 1.26 14.90 -9.31
N ALA A 420 1.20 15.70 -10.39
CA ALA A 420 1.39 17.15 -10.33
C ALA A 420 0.35 17.84 -9.44
N SER A 421 -0.92 17.41 -9.51
CA SER A 421 -1.99 17.95 -8.67
C SER A 421 -1.82 17.62 -7.18
N GLN A 422 -1.28 16.43 -6.86
CA GLN A 422 -1.04 16.01 -5.50
C GLN A 422 0.20 16.70 -4.90
N LEU A 423 1.26 16.86 -5.71
CA LEU A 423 2.49 17.54 -5.31
C LEU A 423 2.31 19.07 -5.20
N GLY A 424 1.46 19.65 -6.05
CA GLY A 424 1.20 21.10 -6.11
C GLY A 424 2.22 21.91 -6.91
N HIS A 425 3.17 21.24 -7.54
CA HIS A 425 4.17 21.83 -8.43
C HIS A 425 4.75 20.74 -9.35
N ALA A 426 5.46 21.18 -10.39
CA ALA A 426 6.27 20.31 -11.25
C ALA A 426 7.69 20.86 -11.37
N ARG A 427 8.63 19.98 -11.70
CA ARG A 427 10.00 20.38 -12.05
C ARG A 427 10.03 20.87 -13.49
N LEU A 428 10.28 22.15 -13.71
CA LEU A 428 10.41 22.72 -15.05
C LEU A 428 11.89 22.77 -15.47
N GLU A 429 12.25 22.00 -16.48
CA GLU A 429 13.59 21.98 -17.06
C GLU A 429 13.65 22.77 -18.37
N PHE A 430 14.47 23.80 -18.38
CA PHE A 430 14.79 24.55 -19.58
C PHE A 430 16.00 23.91 -20.27
N LEU A 431 15.86 23.62 -21.57
CA LEU A 431 16.87 22.96 -22.38
C LEU A 431 17.38 23.94 -23.45
N VAL A 432 18.66 23.85 -23.79
CA VAL A 432 19.24 24.62 -24.88
C VAL A 432 20.04 23.73 -25.80
N ARG A 433 19.90 23.96 -27.11
CA ARG A 433 20.68 23.27 -28.14
C ARG A 433 22.09 23.85 -28.21
N ARG A 434 23.10 22.99 -28.20
CA ARG A 434 24.52 23.33 -28.39
C ARG A 434 24.87 23.43 -29.87
N ALA A 435 26.04 24.01 -30.15
CA ALA A 435 26.57 24.14 -31.50
C ALA A 435 26.84 22.79 -32.20
N ASP A 436 27.11 21.75 -31.42
CA ASP A 436 27.31 20.37 -31.90
C ASP A 436 25.99 19.62 -32.16
N GLY A 437 24.84 20.26 -31.94
CA GLY A 437 23.51 19.67 -32.09
C GLY A 437 23.02 18.89 -30.87
N SER A 438 23.84 18.70 -29.83
CA SER A 438 23.42 18.10 -28.56
C SER A 438 22.54 19.05 -27.75
N PHE A 439 21.78 18.50 -26.79
CA PHE A 439 21.02 19.32 -25.84
C PHE A 439 21.68 19.32 -24.47
N GLN A 440 21.56 20.44 -23.76
CA GLN A 440 21.99 20.55 -22.37
C GLN A 440 20.92 21.24 -21.53
N ARG A 441 20.93 20.93 -20.23
CA ARG A 441 20.10 21.63 -19.24
C ARG A 441 20.63 23.04 -19.03
N LEU A 442 19.78 24.04 -19.24
CA LEU A 442 20.05 25.44 -18.92
C LEU A 442 19.79 25.71 -17.44
N ARG A 443 18.62 25.27 -16.94
CA ARG A 443 18.16 25.51 -15.57
C ARG A 443 17.03 24.54 -15.22
N SER A 444 16.92 24.19 -13.94
CA SER A 444 15.77 23.51 -13.34
C SER A 444 15.10 24.48 -12.36
N VAL A 445 13.76 24.58 -12.40
CA VAL A 445 12.97 25.44 -11.52
C VAL A 445 11.76 24.67 -10.99
N ARG A 446 11.41 24.87 -9.72
CA ARG A 446 10.15 24.39 -9.15
C ARG A 446 9.01 25.29 -9.62
N ALA A 447 8.22 24.83 -10.60
CA ALA A 447 7.06 25.55 -11.12
C ALA A 447 5.80 25.23 -10.30
N GLN A 448 5.35 26.19 -9.49
CA GLN A 448 4.19 26.05 -8.61
C GLN A 448 2.87 26.09 -9.40
N VAL A 449 1.92 25.27 -8.98
CA VAL A 449 0.56 25.22 -9.52
C VAL A 449 -0.39 25.92 -8.55
N ARG A 450 -1.38 26.64 -9.07
CA ARG A 450 -2.41 27.27 -8.23
C ARG A 450 -3.22 26.19 -7.50
N ARG A 451 -3.58 26.45 -6.24
CA ARG A 451 -4.40 25.51 -5.46
C ARG A 451 -5.71 25.17 -6.14
N ASP A 452 -6.40 26.15 -6.73
CA ASP A 452 -7.69 25.93 -7.40
C ASP A 452 -7.53 24.98 -8.60
N ASP A 453 -6.43 25.13 -9.35
CA ASP A 453 -6.10 24.27 -10.49
C ASP A 453 -5.79 22.85 -10.02
N THR A 454 -5.00 22.67 -8.96
CA THR A 454 -4.73 21.32 -8.41
C THR A 454 -6.00 20.58 -8.04
N VAL A 455 -6.98 21.25 -7.43
CA VAL A 455 -8.27 20.65 -7.06
C VAL A 455 -9.09 20.30 -8.29
N ALA A 456 -9.12 21.19 -9.29
CA ALA A 456 -9.84 20.96 -10.54
C ALA A 456 -9.24 19.79 -11.34
N TRP A 457 -7.92 19.79 -11.52
CA TRP A 457 -7.17 18.75 -12.22
C TRP A 457 -7.33 17.40 -11.54
N ARG A 458 -7.17 17.32 -10.21
CA ARG A 458 -7.35 16.07 -9.46
C ARG A 458 -8.75 15.49 -9.67
N ARG A 459 -9.79 16.32 -9.55
CA ARG A 459 -11.17 15.88 -9.73
C ARG A 459 -11.45 15.39 -11.15
N TRP A 460 -10.95 16.12 -12.14
CA TRP A 460 -11.13 15.77 -13.55
C TRP A 460 -10.38 14.49 -13.90
N ALA A 461 -9.09 14.41 -13.60
CA ALA A 461 -8.25 13.25 -13.92
C ALA A 461 -8.75 11.98 -13.23
N LEU A 462 -9.18 12.05 -11.96
CA LEU A 462 -9.78 10.91 -11.27
C LEU A 462 -11.06 10.42 -11.97
N LYS A 463 -11.91 11.34 -12.41
CA LYS A 463 -13.15 10.99 -13.10
C LYS A 463 -12.82 10.26 -14.41
N VAL A 464 -11.98 10.85 -15.25
CA VAL A 464 -11.61 10.28 -16.55
C VAL A 464 -10.88 8.95 -16.39
N LEU A 465 -9.93 8.84 -15.44
CA LEU A 465 -9.23 7.58 -15.13
C LEU A 465 -10.19 6.50 -14.64
N SER A 466 -11.19 6.84 -13.83
CA SER A 466 -12.16 5.85 -13.36
C SER A 466 -13.06 5.28 -14.47
N GLU A 467 -13.24 6.04 -15.55
CA GLU A 467 -13.96 5.61 -16.75
C GLU A 467 -13.05 4.82 -17.70
N LEU A 468 -11.79 5.27 -17.88
CA LEU A 468 -10.80 4.65 -18.77
C LEU A 468 -10.22 3.34 -18.20
N VAL A 469 -9.85 3.34 -16.91
CA VAL A 469 -9.26 2.22 -16.18
C VAL A 469 -9.98 2.04 -14.84
N PRO A 470 -11.13 1.33 -14.81
CA PRO A 470 -11.91 1.14 -13.58
C PRO A 470 -11.14 0.41 -12.45
N ASP A 471 -10.19 -0.47 -12.81
CA ASP A 471 -9.29 -1.12 -11.84
C ASP A 471 -7.85 -0.63 -12.05
N PRO A 472 -7.26 0.14 -11.11
CA PRO A 472 -5.87 0.60 -11.19
C PRO A 472 -4.85 -0.50 -11.44
N GLU A 473 -5.17 -1.75 -11.12
CA GLU A 473 -4.28 -2.88 -11.40
C GLU A 473 -4.12 -3.20 -12.89
N ASP A 474 -5.08 -2.80 -13.71
CA ASP A 474 -5.06 -2.99 -15.16
C ASP A 474 -4.32 -1.82 -15.86
N LEU A 475 -3.91 -0.79 -15.08
CA LEU A 475 -3.25 0.43 -15.56
C LEU A 475 -1.93 0.13 -16.28
N ALA A 476 -1.10 -0.76 -15.73
CA ALA A 476 0.19 -1.11 -16.33
C ALA A 476 0.04 -1.76 -17.71
N ASP A 477 -1.04 -2.52 -17.94
CA ASP A 477 -1.30 -3.15 -19.22
C ASP A 477 -1.90 -2.16 -20.22
N LEU A 478 -2.59 -1.10 -19.78
CA LEU A 478 -3.05 -0.04 -20.67
C LEU A 478 -1.87 0.85 -21.10
N ILE A 479 -1.05 1.33 -20.15
CA ILE A 479 0.13 2.15 -20.45
C ILE A 479 1.06 1.42 -21.44
N ALA A 480 1.31 0.13 -21.20
CA ALA A 480 2.17 -0.65 -22.10
C ALA A 480 1.60 -0.85 -23.52
N ARG A 481 0.27 -0.72 -23.72
CA ARG A 481 -0.34 -0.75 -25.06
C ARG A 481 -0.23 0.61 -25.75
N GLU A 482 -0.37 1.70 -24.98
CA GLU A 482 -0.16 3.07 -25.49
C GLU A 482 1.25 3.24 -26.08
N ASP A 483 2.26 2.59 -25.48
CA ASP A 483 3.64 2.60 -25.98
C ASP A 483 3.84 1.78 -27.27
N ASP A 484 3.03 0.73 -27.50
CA ASP A 484 3.16 -0.25 -28.59
C ASP A 484 2.38 0.16 -29.86
N ASP A 485 1.30 0.96 -29.72
CA ASP A 485 0.53 1.53 -30.84
C ASP A 485 1.35 2.53 -31.70
N GLY A 486 2.61 2.83 -31.31
CA GLY A 486 3.61 3.52 -32.12
C GLY A 486 4.39 2.62 -33.10
N THR A 487 4.25 1.30 -33.01
CA THR A 487 4.94 0.31 -33.86
C THR A 487 3.95 -0.66 -34.50
N ASP A 488 3.53 -0.33 -35.72
CA ASP A 488 2.87 -1.17 -36.73
C ASP A 488 1.72 -2.09 -36.27
N GLU A 489 0.50 -1.69 -36.63
CA GLU A 489 -0.74 -2.48 -36.72
C GLU A 489 -0.64 -3.77 -37.60
N SER A 490 0.54 -4.26 -37.98
CA SER A 490 0.68 -5.45 -38.83
C SER A 490 0.85 -6.79 -38.10
N ASP A 491 1.21 -6.81 -36.81
CA ASP A 491 1.62 -8.06 -36.15
C ASP A 491 0.57 -8.65 -35.17
N ALA A 492 -0.53 -7.92 -34.92
CA ALA A 492 -1.64 -8.39 -34.08
C ALA A 492 -2.43 -9.58 -34.68
N ALA A 493 -2.16 -9.94 -35.94
CA ALA A 493 -2.75 -11.11 -36.60
C ALA A 493 -1.97 -12.42 -36.39
N ASP A 494 -0.69 -12.37 -35.98
CA ASP A 494 0.15 -13.59 -35.90
C ASP A 494 0.19 -14.23 -34.50
N ALA A 495 -0.32 -13.54 -33.47
CA ALA A 495 -0.42 -14.07 -32.11
C ALA A 495 -1.55 -15.12 -31.91
N ARG A 496 -2.50 -15.22 -32.85
CA ARG A 496 -3.63 -16.18 -32.77
C ARG A 496 -3.39 -17.50 -33.49
N THR A 497 -2.23 -17.69 -34.13
CA THR A 497 -1.97 -18.86 -35.01
C THR A 497 -0.80 -19.74 -34.55
N ARG A 498 -0.20 -19.52 -33.37
CA ARG A 498 0.75 -20.48 -32.76
C ARG A 498 0.11 -21.27 -31.62
N VAL A 499 -1.08 -21.81 -31.90
CA VAL A 499 -1.67 -22.92 -31.15
C VAL A 499 -1.27 -24.20 -31.89
N GLY A 500 -0.13 -24.77 -31.52
CA GLY A 500 0.36 -26.00 -32.12
C GLY A 500 1.88 -26.06 -32.12
N ASP A 501 2.40 -26.94 -31.28
CA ASP A 501 3.77 -27.45 -31.32
C ASP A 501 4.87 -26.57 -30.69
N ARG A 502 5.00 -26.70 -29.36
CA ARG A 502 6.31 -26.68 -28.69
C ARG A 502 6.33 -27.78 -27.63
N THR A 503 6.52 -29.01 -28.10
CA THR A 503 6.99 -30.11 -27.28
C THR A 503 8.45 -29.87 -26.89
N SER A 504 8.71 -29.97 -25.59
CA SER A 504 9.99 -30.33 -24.95
C SER A 504 11.30 -29.96 -25.68
N SER A 505 11.99 -28.92 -25.20
CA SER A 505 13.42 -28.75 -25.43
C SER A 505 14.21 -29.03 -24.15
N ASP A 506 14.90 -30.16 -24.22
CA ASP A 506 15.88 -30.71 -23.29
C ASP A 506 17.11 -29.78 -23.12
N SER A 507 17.57 -29.61 -21.89
CA SER A 507 18.91 -29.10 -21.59
C SER A 507 19.48 -29.83 -20.37
N GLY A 508 20.18 -30.94 -20.61
CA GLY A 508 21.17 -31.49 -19.69
C GLY A 508 22.40 -30.58 -19.57
N THR A 509 23.32 -30.70 -18.61
CA THR A 509 23.58 -31.71 -17.58
C THR A 509 24.56 -31.07 -16.57
N SER A 510 24.41 -31.38 -15.27
CA SER A 510 25.57 -31.61 -14.40
C SER A 510 25.20 -32.67 -13.37
N GLY A 511 25.92 -33.79 -13.42
CA GLY A 511 25.48 -35.08 -12.92
C GLY A 511 25.59 -35.26 -11.41
N THR A 512 24.60 -35.95 -10.86
CA THR A 512 24.76 -36.92 -9.78
C THR A 512 23.69 -37.98 -10.02
N GLY A 513 24.04 -39.27 -9.99
CA GLY A 513 23.21 -40.38 -10.52
C GLY A 513 21.76 -40.44 -9.97
N PRO A 514 20.83 -41.08 -10.72
CA PRO A 514 19.43 -41.14 -10.32
C PRO A 514 19.26 -42.05 -9.10
N ARG A 515 19.02 -41.44 -7.94
CA ARG A 515 18.30 -42.12 -6.85
C ARG A 515 16.81 -42.08 -7.20
N PRO A 516 16.04 -43.16 -6.95
CA PRO A 516 14.60 -43.12 -7.17
C PRO A 516 14.00 -42.01 -6.31
N ALA A 517 13.17 -41.15 -6.92
CA ALA A 517 12.31 -40.24 -6.20
C ALA A 517 11.50 -41.09 -5.20
N ARG A 518 11.66 -40.83 -3.90
CA ARG A 518 10.78 -41.46 -2.91
C ARG A 518 9.40 -40.85 -3.10
N ASP A 519 8.41 -41.72 -3.29
CA ASP A 519 7.02 -41.36 -3.51
C ASP A 519 6.52 -40.43 -2.40
N GLY A 520 5.74 -39.40 -2.75
CA GLY A 520 5.15 -38.44 -1.80
C GLY A 520 4.16 -39.08 -0.83
N LEU A 521 2.96 -38.51 -0.64
CA LEU A 521 1.91 -39.21 0.10
C LEU A 521 1.70 -40.60 -0.55
N PRO A 522 1.71 -41.73 0.20
CA PRO A 522 1.60 -43.06 -0.37
C PRO A 522 0.36 -43.16 -1.24
N GLU A 523 0.41 -43.82 -2.40
CA GLU A 523 -0.74 -43.88 -3.33
C GLU A 523 -2.00 -44.43 -2.64
N ALA A 524 -1.86 -45.29 -1.63
CA ALA A 524 -2.95 -45.76 -0.79
C ALA A 524 -3.56 -44.66 0.11
N LEU A 525 -2.73 -43.75 0.63
CA LEU A 525 -3.14 -42.60 1.42
C LEU A 525 -3.79 -41.53 0.53
N LEU A 526 -3.18 -41.21 -0.61
CA LEU A 526 -3.78 -40.36 -1.64
C LEU A 526 -5.09 -40.94 -2.16
N GLY A 527 -5.17 -42.24 -2.36
CA GLY A 527 -6.39 -42.94 -2.72
C GLY A 527 -7.49 -42.77 -1.67
N LYS A 528 -7.14 -42.85 -0.37
CA LYS A 528 -8.06 -42.59 0.75
C LYS A 528 -8.48 -41.13 0.82
N VAL A 529 -7.56 -40.18 0.70
CA VAL A 529 -7.87 -38.75 0.69
C VAL A 529 -8.74 -38.42 -0.53
N ARG A 530 -8.37 -38.82 -1.74
CA ARG A 530 -9.20 -38.66 -2.96
C ARG A 530 -10.57 -39.33 -2.83
N ALA A 531 -10.69 -40.43 -2.09
CA ALA A 531 -11.97 -41.08 -1.85
C ALA A 531 -12.83 -40.31 -0.84
N LEU A 532 -12.23 -39.72 0.19
CA LEU A 532 -12.90 -38.85 1.14
C LEU A 532 -13.35 -37.54 0.46
N LEU A 533 -12.49 -36.92 -0.35
CA LEU A 533 -12.83 -35.75 -1.15
C LEU A 533 -13.96 -36.03 -2.15
N ARG A 534 -13.92 -37.16 -2.86
CA ARG A 534 -15.02 -37.58 -3.76
C ARG A 534 -16.35 -37.81 -3.05
N LYS A 535 -16.33 -38.22 -1.77
CA LYS A 535 -17.55 -38.39 -0.97
C LYS A 535 -18.11 -37.05 -0.53
N ALA A 536 -17.22 -36.08 -0.25
CA ALA A 536 -17.63 -34.72 0.08
C ALA A 536 -18.19 -33.96 -1.13
N GLU A 537 -17.65 -34.19 -2.33
CA GLU A 537 -18.11 -33.57 -3.59
C GLU A 537 -19.36 -34.26 -4.19
N ASN A 538 -19.93 -35.27 -3.53
CA ASN A 538 -21.10 -35.98 -4.03
C ASN A 538 -22.35 -35.08 -3.94
N PRO A 539 -23.09 -34.81 -5.05
CA PRO A 539 -24.31 -33.99 -5.03
C PRO A 539 -25.43 -34.51 -4.12
N GLY A 540 -25.35 -35.78 -3.68
CA GLY A 540 -26.29 -36.38 -2.73
C GLY A 540 -25.82 -36.40 -1.27
N ALA A 541 -24.63 -35.87 -0.95
CA ALA A 541 -24.17 -35.74 0.43
C ALA A 541 -24.85 -34.53 1.09
N THR A 542 -25.26 -34.67 2.35
CA THR A 542 -25.68 -33.53 3.16
C THR A 542 -24.48 -32.64 3.50
N GLU A 543 -24.73 -31.37 3.80
CA GLU A 543 -23.68 -30.40 4.16
C GLU A 543 -22.86 -30.88 5.37
N GLU A 544 -23.50 -31.53 6.34
CA GLU A 544 -22.86 -32.14 7.51
C GLU A 544 -22.00 -33.36 7.14
N GLU A 545 -22.47 -34.23 6.25
CA GLU A 545 -21.70 -35.40 5.81
C GLU A 545 -20.50 -35.02 4.96
N ALA A 546 -20.65 -34.04 4.07
CA ALA A 546 -19.55 -33.52 3.26
C ALA A 546 -18.44 -32.97 4.16
N ARG A 547 -18.82 -32.21 5.19
CA ARG A 547 -17.94 -31.66 6.21
C ARG A 547 -17.15 -32.73 6.96
N VAL A 548 -17.81 -33.79 7.40
CA VAL A 548 -17.15 -34.91 8.10
C VAL A 548 -16.12 -35.63 7.21
N TYR A 549 -16.39 -35.78 5.91
CA TYR A 549 -15.45 -36.43 5.00
C TYR A 549 -14.21 -35.59 4.71
N LEU A 550 -14.37 -34.27 4.56
CA LEU A 550 -13.27 -33.34 4.38
C LEU A 550 -12.45 -33.19 5.67
N ASP A 551 -13.09 -33.13 6.84
CA ASP A 551 -12.47 -33.22 8.18
C ASP A 551 -11.52 -34.40 8.27
N LYS A 552 -11.99 -35.59 7.89
CA LYS A 552 -11.17 -36.80 7.97
C LYS A 552 -10.03 -36.80 6.95
N ALA A 553 -10.21 -36.18 5.79
CA ALA A 553 -9.18 -36.13 4.75
C ALA A 553 -7.99 -35.27 5.21
N TYR A 554 -8.25 -34.12 5.82
CA TYR A 554 -7.19 -33.19 6.19
C TYR A 554 -6.53 -33.50 7.53
N GLU A 555 -7.26 -34.01 8.53
CA GLU A 555 -6.64 -34.57 9.75
C GLU A 555 -5.60 -35.64 9.39
N LEU A 556 -5.95 -36.49 8.43
CA LEU A 556 -5.09 -37.56 7.94
C LEU A 556 -3.85 -37.02 7.21
N MET A 557 -3.98 -35.91 6.47
CA MET A 557 -2.86 -35.23 5.81
C MET A 557 -1.94 -34.53 6.82
N ALA A 558 -2.50 -33.81 7.78
CA ALA A 558 -1.73 -33.09 8.81
C ALA A 558 -0.93 -34.06 9.68
N LYS A 559 -1.59 -35.13 10.15
CA LYS A 559 -0.96 -36.18 10.95
C LYS A 559 0.16 -36.87 10.17
N TYR A 560 -0.11 -37.28 8.93
CA TYR A 560 0.90 -37.94 8.11
C TYR A 560 2.09 -37.05 7.78
N GLY A 561 1.87 -35.76 7.48
CA GLY A 561 2.96 -34.82 7.21
C GLY A 561 3.92 -34.65 8.39
N ILE A 562 3.38 -34.61 9.61
CA ILE A 562 4.19 -34.53 10.84
C ILE A 562 4.90 -35.86 11.11
N GLU A 563 4.20 -37.00 10.98
CA GLU A 563 4.80 -38.33 11.14
C GLU A 563 5.94 -38.58 10.15
N GLN A 564 5.80 -38.19 8.88
CA GLN A 564 6.89 -38.27 7.90
C GLN A 564 8.07 -37.37 8.26
N ALA A 565 7.81 -36.12 8.66
CA ALA A 565 8.87 -35.22 9.07
C ALA A 565 9.74 -35.79 10.21
N MET A 566 9.10 -36.50 11.16
CA MET A 566 9.77 -37.19 12.25
C MET A 566 10.51 -38.46 11.80
N LEU A 567 9.97 -39.21 10.84
CA LEU A 567 10.61 -40.40 10.27
C LEU A 567 11.86 -40.07 9.43
N ASP A 568 11.81 -38.96 8.69
CA ASP A 568 12.93 -38.49 7.84
C ASP A 568 14.13 -38.04 8.68
N ASP A 569 13.90 -37.35 9.81
CA ASP A 569 14.97 -36.95 10.75
C ASP A 569 15.71 -38.17 11.32
N ALA A 570 15.00 -39.30 11.51
CA ALA A 570 15.54 -40.51 12.10
C ALA A 570 16.34 -41.41 11.12
N THR A 571 16.15 -41.27 9.80
CA THR A 571 16.69 -42.24 8.82
C THR A 571 17.60 -41.64 7.74
N GLU A 572 17.39 -40.41 7.28
CA GLU A 572 18.30 -39.56 6.47
C GLU A 572 17.52 -38.28 6.07
N PRO A 573 18.09 -37.06 6.17
CA PRO A 573 17.34 -35.83 5.91
C PRO A 573 16.87 -35.76 4.45
N GLU A 574 15.55 -35.72 4.26
CA GLU A 574 14.89 -35.48 2.98
C GLU A 574 15.41 -34.17 2.36
N ARG A 575 15.54 -34.10 1.03
CA ARG A 575 15.89 -32.84 0.34
C ARG A 575 14.64 -32.05 0.04
N SER A 576 14.63 -30.76 0.37
CA SER A 576 13.60 -29.84 -0.11
C SER A 576 13.56 -29.83 -1.65
N VAL A 577 12.36 -29.83 -2.21
CA VAL A 577 12.06 -29.73 -3.65
C VAL A 577 11.35 -28.41 -3.95
N ASP A 578 11.18 -28.11 -5.23
CA ASP A 578 10.46 -26.93 -5.70
C ASP A 578 9.47 -27.27 -6.83
N ARG A 579 8.39 -26.49 -6.92
CA ARG A 579 7.31 -26.65 -7.91
C ARG A 579 6.77 -25.32 -8.37
N ILE A 580 6.54 -25.19 -9.67
CA ILE A 580 5.86 -24.04 -10.25
C ILE A 580 4.40 -24.40 -10.50
N VAL A 581 3.49 -23.60 -9.94
CA VAL A 581 2.05 -23.73 -10.15
C VAL A 581 1.56 -22.56 -11.00
N ASP A 582 0.98 -22.89 -12.16
CA ASP A 582 0.32 -21.93 -13.05
C ASP A 582 -1.15 -21.74 -12.65
N LEU A 583 -1.58 -20.49 -12.56
CA LEU A 583 -2.92 -20.09 -12.11
C LEU A 583 -3.67 -19.36 -13.21
N TYR A 584 -4.78 -19.95 -13.63
CA TYR A 584 -5.63 -19.41 -14.70
C TYR A 584 -6.74 -18.51 -14.16
N PRO A 585 -7.23 -17.54 -14.95
CA PRO A 585 -8.42 -16.75 -14.61
C PRO A 585 -9.64 -17.62 -14.27
N PRO A 586 -10.58 -17.13 -13.43
CA PRO A 586 -10.65 -15.78 -12.88
C PRO A 586 -9.86 -15.60 -11.57
N TYR A 587 -9.67 -14.33 -11.14
CA TYR A 587 -9.07 -13.94 -9.85
C TYR A 587 -7.71 -14.58 -9.56
N VAL A 588 -6.79 -14.50 -10.52
CA VAL A 588 -5.46 -15.12 -10.43
C VAL A 588 -4.70 -14.61 -9.21
N LYS A 589 -4.79 -13.32 -8.88
CA LYS A 589 -4.08 -12.72 -7.74
C LYS A 589 -4.57 -13.28 -6.40
N GLU A 590 -5.89 -13.42 -6.25
CA GLU A 590 -6.51 -14.01 -5.07
C GLU A 590 -6.19 -15.51 -4.98
N GLY A 591 -6.20 -16.22 -6.11
CA GLY A 591 -5.72 -17.61 -6.19
C GLY A 591 -4.25 -17.77 -5.78
N ARG A 592 -3.36 -16.89 -6.25
CA ARG A 592 -1.94 -16.85 -5.86
C ARG A 592 -1.78 -16.64 -4.36
N ARG A 593 -2.62 -15.78 -3.78
CA ARG A 593 -2.61 -15.48 -2.34
C ARG A 593 -3.11 -16.66 -1.52
N LEU A 594 -4.22 -17.28 -1.92
CA LEU A 594 -4.74 -18.49 -1.29
C LEU A 594 -3.67 -19.59 -1.28
N LEU A 595 -3.06 -19.87 -2.44
CA LEU A 595 -1.99 -20.87 -2.58
C LEU A 595 -0.79 -20.55 -1.69
N ALA A 596 -0.29 -19.32 -1.75
CA ALA A 596 0.86 -18.88 -0.97
C ALA A 596 0.62 -18.99 0.54
N ARG A 597 -0.60 -18.64 1.00
CA ARG A 597 -0.92 -18.67 2.41
C ARG A 597 -1.19 -20.09 2.92
N ILE A 598 -1.87 -20.94 2.16
CA ILE A 598 -1.97 -22.37 2.47
C ILE A 598 -0.56 -22.97 2.55
N GLY A 599 0.29 -22.70 1.56
CA GLY A 599 1.67 -23.18 1.54
C GLY A 599 2.45 -22.74 2.78
N TYR A 600 2.30 -21.48 3.21
CA TYR A 600 2.93 -20.98 4.43
C TYR A 600 2.49 -21.78 5.68
N GLU A 601 1.19 -22.01 5.87
CA GLU A 601 0.68 -22.79 7.01
C GLU A 601 1.11 -24.27 6.91
N MET A 602 1.31 -24.78 5.70
CA MET A 602 1.85 -26.12 5.41
C MET A 602 3.38 -26.16 5.38
N ARG A 603 4.08 -25.16 5.96
CA ARG A 603 5.56 -25.11 6.09
C ARG A 603 6.32 -25.00 4.76
N CYS A 604 5.66 -24.64 3.67
CA CYS A 604 6.28 -24.27 2.41
C CYS A 604 6.60 -22.75 2.37
N ARG A 605 7.48 -22.37 1.45
CA ARG A 605 7.72 -20.98 1.06
C ARG A 605 7.29 -20.74 -0.37
N SER A 606 6.75 -19.56 -0.63
CA SER A 606 6.28 -19.17 -1.96
C SER A 606 7.04 -17.95 -2.45
N VAL A 607 7.39 -17.98 -3.72
CA VAL A 607 7.98 -16.86 -4.46
C VAL A 607 7.06 -16.55 -5.64
N TYR A 608 6.88 -15.26 -5.86
CA TYR A 608 6.23 -14.73 -7.04
C TYR A 608 7.32 -14.36 -8.05
N PRO A 609 7.55 -15.16 -9.10
CA PRO A 609 8.61 -14.84 -10.06
C PRO A 609 8.26 -13.51 -10.76
N GLY A 610 9.25 -12.63 -10.89
CA GLY A 610 9.08 -11.34 -11.55
C GLY A 610 8.89 -11.46 -13.07
N GLY A 611 8.44 -10.38 -13.71
CA GLY A 611 8.25 -10.28 -15.16
C GLY A 611 6.81 -10.51 -15.61
N LYS A 612 6.43 -9.89 -16.75
CA LYS A 612 5.06 -9.91 -17.29
C LYS A 612 4.54 -11.32 -17.58
N ASP A 613 5.41 -12.25 -18.01
CA ASP A 613 5.07 -13.64 -18.34
C ASP A 613 4.84 -14.55 -17.12
N ASN A 614 5.31 -14.13 -15.94
CA ASN A 614 5.21 -14.91 -14.71
C ASN A 614 4.06 -14.44 -13.80
N ARG A 615 3.17 -13.56 -14.31
CA ARG A 615 2.04 -13.02 -13.54
C ARG A 615 1.05 -14.10 -13.08
N HIS A 616 1.04 -15.26 -13.72
CA HIS A 616 0.19 -16.40 -13.37
C HIS A 616 0.89 -17.45 -12.50
N ARG A 617 2.17 -17.27 -12.16
CA ARG A 617 2.99 -18.31 -11.54
C ARG A 617 3.21 -18.07 -10.06
N VAL A 618 3.18 -19.16 -9.30
CA VAL A 618 3.71 -19.23 -7.93
C VAL A 618 4.76 -20.33 -7.91
N HIS A 619 5.95 -19.99 -7.44
CA HIS A 619 7.03 -20.95 -7.24
C HIS A 619 7.05 -21.35 -5.77
N LEU A 620 6.75 -22.61 -5.47
CA LEU A 620 6.70 -23.17 -4.13
C LEU A 620 7.98 -23.94 -3.83
N PHE A 621 8.48 -23.77 -2.60
CA PHE A 621 9.61 -24.47 -2.03
C PHE A 621 9.14 -25.19 -0.78
N GLY A 622 9.46 -26.46 -0.65
CA GLY A 622 9.02 -27.24 0.50
C GLY A 622 9.50 -28.68 0.41
N PHE A 623 8.96 -29.51 1.28
CA PHE A 623 9.12 -30.95 1.17
C PHE A 623 7.95 -31.55 0.41
N GLU A 624 8.16 -32.72 -0.19
CA GLU A 624 7.22 -33.35 -1.12
C GLU A 624 5.83 -33.52 -0.49
N THR A 625 5.78 -34.01 0.76
CA THR A 625 4.54 -34.22 1.51
C THR A 625 3.79 -32.91 1.80
N ASP A 626 4.50 -31.85 2.15
CA ASP A 626 3.93 -30.53 2.46
C ASP A 626 3.42 -29.84 1.19
N LEU A 627 4.15 -29.95 0.08
CA LEU A 627 3.74 -29.42 -1.23
C LEU A 627 2.48 -30.12 -1.74
N GLN A 628 2.42 -31.45 -1.63
CA GLN A 628 1.26 -32.19 -2.09
C GLN A 628 0.00 -31.91 -1.26
N ALA A 629 0.15 -31.76 0.06
CA ALA A 629 -0.97 -31.36 0.91
C ALA A 629 -1.44 -29.92 0.59
N THR A 630 -0.49 -29.02 0.30
CA THR A 630 -0.78 -27.66 -0.18
C THR A 630 -1.61 -27.67 -1.47
N GLU A 631 -1.22 -28.47 -2.46
CA GLU A 631 -1.93 -28.59 -3.75
C GLU A 631 -3.37 -29.09 -3.58
N VAL A 632 -3.57 -30.10 -2.73
CA VAL A 632 -4.91 -30.67 -2.49
C VAL A 632 -5.81 -29.67 -1.77
N LEU A 633 -5.31 -29.02 -0.71
CA LEU A 633 -6.06 -27.98 0.01
C LEU A 633 -6.39 -26.81 -0.93
N PHE A 634 -5.43 -26.40 -1.74
CA PHE A 634 -5.62 -25.30 -2.68
C PHE A 634 -6.70 -25.61 -3.72
N ALA A 635 -6.70 -26.83 -4.30
CA ALA A 635 -7.70 -27.21 -5.30
C ALA A 635 -9.14 -27.12 -4.75
N SER A 636 -9.37 -27.64 -3.53
CA SER A 636 -10.69 -27.59 -2.89
C SER A 636 -11.08 -26.16 -2.48
N LEU A 637 -10.21 -25.47 -1.73
CA LEU A 637 -10.53 -24.13 -1.22
C LEU A 637 -10.66 -23.09 -2.33
N ARG A 638 -9.99 -23.29 -3.47
CA ARG A 638 -10.16 -22.40 -4.62
C ARG A 638 -11.55 -22.54 -5.23
N LEU A 639 -12.10 -23.75 -5.35
CA LEU A 639 -13.46 -23.94 -5.83
C LEU A 639 -14.47 -23.29 -4.90
N GLN A 640 -14.37 -23.57 -3.59
CA GLN A 640 -15.23 -22.96 -2.57
C GLN A 640 -15.15 -21.43 -2.57
N MET A 641 -13.95 -20.87 -2.72
CA MET A 641 -13.74 -19.43 -2.77
C MET A 641 -14.41 -18.78 -3.99
N LEU A 642 -14.33 -19.41 -5.18
CA LEU A 642 -14.94 -18.85 -6.38
C LEU A 642 -16.47 -18.90 -6.30
N GLU A 643 -17.03 -20.03 -5.88
CA GLU A 643 -18.49 -20.20 -5.73
C GLU A 643 -19.06 -19.34 -4.60
N GLY A 644 -18.36 -19.26 -3.47
CA GLY A 644 -18.74 -18.45 -2.32
C GLY A 644 -18.75 -16.96 -2.65
N ALA A 645 -17.75 -16.47 -3.39
CA ALA A 645 -17.72 -15.08 -3.83
C ALA A 645 -18.91 -14.72 -4.73
N ASP A 646 -19.26 -15.58 -5.70
CA ASP A 646 -20.42 -15.35 -6.57
C ASP A 646 -21.77 -15.51 -5.83
N ARG A 647 -21.81 -16.31 -4.76
CA ARG A 647 -22.98 -16.37 -3.87
C ARG A 647 -23.12 -15.09 -3.04
N ALA A 648 -22.05 -14.65 -2.40
CA ALA A 648 -22.05 -13.47 -1.55
C ALA A 648 -22.32 -12.18 -2.34
N ASP A 649 -21.78 -12.06 -3.56
CA ASP A 649 -22.07 -10.96 -4.49
C ASP A 649 -23.56 -10.82 -4.79
N ARG A 650 -24.26 -11.95 -4.96
CA ARG A 650 -25.70 -11.96 -5.24
C ARG A 650 -26.57 -11.65 -4.01
N LEU A 651 -26.13 -12.05 -2.81
CA LEU A 651 -26.94 -11.99 -1.60
C LEU A 651 -26.68 -10.74 -0.73
N HIS A 652 -25.44 -10.26 -0.71
CA HIS A 652 -24.98 -9.34 0.33
C HIS A 652 -24.34 -8.05 -0.22
N ARG A 653 -24.01 -7.98 -1.52
CA ARG A 653 -23.40 -6.78 -2.09
C ARG A 653 -24.34 -5.56 -1.98
N PRO A 654 -23.89 -4.45 -1.38
CA PRO A 654 -24.62 -3.18 -1.38
C PRO A 654 -24.96 -2.67 -2.79
N GLU A 655 -26.10 -2.01 -2.92
CA GLU A 655 -26.50 -1.34 -4.17
C GLU A 655 -25.48 -0.26 -4.57
N GLY A 656 -25.02 -0.30 -5.83
CA GLY A 656 -24.06 0.66 -6.39
C GLY A 656 -22.58 0.33 -6.16
N GLU A 657 -22.24 -0.74 -5.45
CA GLU A 657 -20.86 -1.23 -5.34
C GLU A 657 -20.47 -2.08 -6.56
N ASP A 658 -19.22 -1.95 -7.01
CA ASP A 658 -18.65 -2.77 -8.09
C ASP A 658 -18.56 -4.25 -7.68
N ALA A 659 -19.06 -5.15 -8.53
CA ALA A 659 -19.13 -6.58 -8.23
C ALA A 659 -17.74 -7.21 -8.10
N ARG A 660 -16.76 -6.78 -8.91
CA ARG A 660 -15.38 -7.29 -8.84
C ARG A 660 -14.72 -6.86 -7.53
N ALA A 661 -14.89 -5.59 -7.13
CA ALA A 661 -14.38 -5.05 -5.87
C ALA A 661 -14.95 -5.78 -4.63
N TYR A 662 -16.27 -5.99 -4.60
CA TYR A 662 -16.94 -6.73 -3.53
C TYR A 662 -16.43 -8.17 -3.43
N LYS A 663 -16.42 -8.91 -4.55
CA LYS A 663 -15.96 -10.30 -4.61
C LYS A 663 -14.51 -10.45 -4.20
N ARG A 664 -13.62 -9.57 -4.67
CA ARG A 664 -12.21 -9.59 -4.27
C ARG A 664 -12.08 -9.40 -2.77
N SER A 665 -12.76 -8.42 -2.19
CA SER A 665 -12.73 -8.19 -0.74
C SER A 665 -13.24 -9.39 0.05
N TRP A 666 -14.36 -9.98 -0.39
CA TRP A 666 -14.88 -11.23 0.18
C TRP A 666 -13.84 -12.35 0.14
N MET A 667 -13.16 -12.56 -1.00
CA MET A 667 -12.13 -13.59 -1.12
C MET A 667 -10.98 -13.36 -0.13
N LEU A 668 -10.62 -12.12 0.19
CA LEU A 668 -9.58 -11.84 1.19
C LEU A 668 -10.00 -12.24 2.59
N GLY A 669 -11.25 -11.95 2.97
CA GLY A 669 -11.81 -12.37 4.25
C GLY A 669 -11.87 -13.87 4.38
N PHE A 670 -12.34 -14.54 3.32
CA PHE A 670 -12.37 -15.99 3.20
C PHE A 670 -10.96 -16.58 3.34
N ILE A 671 -9.99 -16.10 2.55
CA ILE A 671 -8.59 -16.55 2.61
C ILE A 671 -8.02 -16.39 4.04
N ARG A 672 -8.25 -15.25 4.69
CA ARG A 672 -7.75 -15.02 6.05
C ARG A 672 -8.31 -16.06 7.02
N GLU A 673 -9.62 -16.26 7.02
CA GLU A 673 -10.27 -17.14 7.98
C GLU A 673 -9.87 -18.60 7.76
N VAL A 674 -9.96 -19.10 6.52
CA VAL A 674 -9.60 -20.50 6.21
C VAL A 674 -8.14 -20.81 6.54
N THR A 675 -7.23 -19.86 6.30
CA THR A 675 -5.80 -20.08 6.58
C THR A 675 -5.46 -19.95 8.06
N ALA A 676 -6.13 -19.06 8.80
CA ALA A 676 -6.04 -19.05 10.26
C ALA A 676 -6.49 -20.38 10.88
N ARG A 677 -7.57 -20.96 10.35
CA ARG A 677 -8.08 -22.27 10.78
C ARG A 677 -7.12 -23.41 10.42
N ILE A 678 -6.55 -23.43 9.21
CA ILE A 678 -5.48 -24.39 8.81
C ILE A 678 -4.29 -24.29 9.75
N GLY A 679 -3.80 -23.07 10.03
CA GLY A 679 -2.68 -22.87 10.95
C GLY A 679 -2.98 -23.37 12.37
N SER A 680 -4.23 -23.22 12.83
CA SER A 680 -4.67 -23.78 14.12
C SER A 680 -4.66 -25.31 14.12
N ALA A 681 -5.13 -25.93 13.04
CA ALA A 681 -5.11 -27.39 12.88
C ALA A 681 -3.66 -27.92 12.87
N GLN A 682 -2.74 -27.25 12.17
CA GLN A 682 -1.32 -27.63 12.15
C GLN A 682 -0.66 -27.52 13.54
N ARG A 683 -0.94 -26.45 14.29
CA ARG A 683 -0.45 -26.31 15.68
C ARG A 683 -0.99 -27.40 16.59
N THR A 684 -2.28 -27.72 16.47
CA THR A 684 -2.92 -28.79 17.25
C THR A 684 -2.32 -30.15 16.93
N ALA A 685 -2.12 -30.47 15.65
CA ALA A 685 -1.49 -31.72 15.22
C ALA A 685 -0.02 -31.82 15.68
N SER A 686 0.71 -30.69 15.69
CA SER A 686 2.09 -30.64 16.20
C SER A 686 2.14 -30.90 17.70
N ALA A 687 1.24 -30.30 18.49
CA ALA A 687 1.15 -30.55 19.93
C ALA A 687 0.81 -32.02 20.24
N ALA A 688 -0.17 -32.60 19.53
CA ALA A 688 -0.54 -34.01 19.70
C ALA A 688 0.60 -34.98 19.35
N ALA A 689 1.43 -34.65 18.35
CA ALA A 689 2.60 -35.45 17.98
C ALA A 689 3.74 -35.33 19.01
N GLU A 690 3.92 -34.17 19.63
CA GLU A 690 4.88 -33.96 20.72
C GLU A 690 4.49 -34.83 21.94
N GLU A 691 3.23 -34.77 22.37
CA GLU A 691 2.69 -35.58 23.48
C GLU A 691 2.84 -37.09 23.22
N GLY A 692 2.57 -37.55 21.99
CA GLY A 692 2.75 -38.94 21.59
C GLY A 692 4.21 -39.41 21.58
N SER A 693 5.15 -38.50 21.31
CA SER A 693 6.59 -38.78 21.28
C SER A 693 7.17 -38.89 22.70
N GLU A 694 6.74 -38.05 23.64
CA GLU A 694 7.15 -38.10 25.05
C GLU A 694 6.67 -39.38 25.76
N ALA A 695 5.48 -39.88 25.41
CA ALA A 695 4.94 -41.13 25.96
C ALA A 695 5.66 -42.40 25.46
N GLY A 696 6.38 -42.32 24.33
CA GLY A 696 7.03 -43.45 23.66
C GLY A 696 8.43 -43.83 24.17
N GLY A 697 8.98 -43.11 25.15
CA GLY A 697 10.23 -43.47 25.86
C GLY A 697 11.50 -43.58 25.01
N THR A 698 11.46 -43.18 23.74
CA THR A 698 12.61 -43.17 22.83
C THR A 698 13.15 -41.74 22.77
N SER A 699 14.47 -41.58 22.83
CA SER A 699 15.17 -40.28 22.73
C SER A 699 15.05 -39.69 21.32
N SER A 700 13.84 -39.40 20.83
CA SER A 700 13.61 -38.69 19.58
C SER A 700 13.71 -37.18 19.81
N ARG A 701 14.21 -36.47 18.80
CA ARG A 701 14.28 -35.01 18.76
C ARG A 701 12.86 -34.42 18.88
N SER A 702 12.69 -33.28 19.55
CA SER A 702 11.38 -32.61 19.68
C SER A 702 10.81 -32.24 18.30
N VAL A 703 9.50 -32.40 18.09
CA VAL A 703 8.80 -32.12 16.82
C VAL A 703 9.01 -30.66 16.44
N ALA A 704 8.94 -29.75 17.41
CA ALA A 704 9.16 -28.32 17.19
C ALA A 704 10.55 -28.03 16.57
N LEU A 705 11.58 -28.76 17.00
CA LEU A 705 12.94 -28.59 16.49
C LEU A 705 13.11 -29.17 15.09
N VAL A 706 12.49 -30.32 14.80
CA VAL A 706 12.48 -30.93 13.45
C VAL A 706 11.82 -30.00 12.43
N LEU A 707 10.68 -29.41 12.80
CA LEU A 707 9.96 -28.47 11.93
C LEU A 707 10.74 -27.16 11.70
N ALA A 708 11.45 -26.67 12.72
CA ALA A 708 12.32 -25.50 12.60
C ALA A 708 13.49 -25.74 11.64
N ASP A 709 14.16 -26.88 11.74
CA ASP A 709 15.26 -27.25 10.83
C ASP A 709 14.78 -27.39 9.38
N ARG A 710 13.63 -28.05 9.15
CA ARG A 710 13.00 -28.16 7.82
C ARG A 710 12.72 -26.78 7.23
N THR A 711 12.21 -25.84 8.04
CA THR A 711 11.99 -24.46 7.62
C THR A 711 13.31 -23.78 7.20
N ALA A 712 14.39 -23.95 7.98
CA ALA A 712 15.69 -23.38 7.67
C ALA A 712 16.28 -23.92 6.35
N VAL A 713 16.09 -25.22 6.07
CA VAL A 713 16.51 -25.85 4.80
C VAL A 713 15.78 -25.22 3.60
N VAL A 714 14.47 -25.01 3.73
CA VAL A 714 13.65 -24.38 2.67
C VAL A 714 14.07 -22.93 2.43
N GLU A 715 14.30 -22.15 3.49
CA GLU A 715 14.76 -20.75 3.39
C GLU A 715 16.14 -20.65 2.74
N ALA A 716 17.06 -21.57 3.07
CA ALA A 716 18.38 -21.61 2.46
C ALA A 716 18.32 -21.90 0.95
N ARG A 717 17.46 -22.84 0.52
CA ARG A 717 17.23 -23.12 -0.90
C ARG A 717 16.63 -21.92 -1.63
N LEU A 718 15.64 -21.27 -1.02
CA LEU A 718 15.01 -20.07 -1.57
C LEU A 718 16.02 -18.93 -1.73
N ALA A 719 16.83 -18.65 -0.72
CA ALA A 719 17.86 -17.61 -0.76
C ALA A 719 18.94 -17.88 -1.82
N ALA A 720 19.28 -19.16 -2.06
CA ALA A 720 20.22 -19.55 -3.10
C ALA A 720 19.68 -19.31 -4.51
N GLN A 721 18.38 -19.56 -4.74
CA GLN A 721 17.76 -19.38 -6.06
C GLN A 721 17.29 -17.94 -6.31
N TYR A 722 16.88 -17.23 -5.28
CA TYR A 722 16.38 -15.86 -5.32
C TYR A 722 17.16 -14.94 -4.37
N PRO A 723 18.43 -14.60 -4.68
CA PRO A 723 19.28 -13.78 -3.81
C PRO A 723 18.83 -12.32 -3.68
N LYS A 724 17.94 -11.85 -4.57
CA LYS A 724 17.41 -10.48 -4.59
C LYS A 724 15.87 -10.50 -4.52
N LEU A 725 15.35 -11.09 -3.45
CA LEU A 725 13.90 -11.14 -3.24
C LEU A 725 13.42 -9.86 -2.54
N ASN A 726 12.52 -9.13 -3.20
CA ASN A 726 11.85 -7.98 -2.58
C ASN A 726 10.72 -8.44 -1.67
N LYS A 727 10.38 -7.63 -0.66
CA LYS A 727 9.20 -7.87 0.16
C LYS A 727 7.94 -7.82 -0.72
N THR A 728 7.02 -8.76 -0.51
CA THR A 728 5.70 -8.69 -1.13
C THR A 728 4.94 -7.52 -0.53
N ARG A 729 4.32 -6.70 -1.37
CA ARG A 729 3.52 -5.57 -0.90
C ARG A 729 2.29 -6.06 -0.11
N PRO A 730 1.82 -5.26 0.87
CA PRO A 730 0.57 -5.53 1.55
C PRO A 730 -0.60 -5.70 0.58
N THR A 731 -1.60 -6.44 1.03
CA THR A 731 -2.79 -6.71 0.23
C THR A 731 -3.74 -5.54 0.29
N LYS A 732 -4.26 -5.14 -0.87
CA LYS A 732 -5.24 -4.06 -0.94
C LYS A 732 -6.68 -4.50 -0.70
N PHE A 733 -7.39 -3.80 0.19
CA PHE A 733 -8.84 -4.01 0.40
C PHE A 733 -9.62 -2.96 -0.38
N LYS A 734 -10.52 -3.43 -1.23
CA LYS A 734 -11.16 -2.58 -2.25
C LYS A 734 -12.69 -2.64 -2.24
N GLY A 735 -13.31 -3.45 -1.37
CA GLY A 735 -14.76 -3.61 -1.31
C GLY A 735 -15.25 -4.02 0.08
N THR A 736 -16.56 -4.02 0.30
CA THR A 736 -17.16 -4.26 1.63
C THR A 736 -17.29 -5.74 1.99
N GLY A 737 -17.09 -6.66 1.04
CA GLY A 737 -17.39 -8.09 1.22
C GLY A 737 -16.51 -8.85 2.22
N TYR A 738 -15.44 -8.26 2.77
CA TYR A 738 -14.46 -8.98 3.59
C TYR A 738 -15.07 -9.69 4.78
N TRP A 739 -15.89 -9.02 5.60
CA TRP A 739 -16.38 -9.63 6.83
C TRP A 739 -17.44 -10.69 6.56
N GLN A 740 -18.19 -10.56 5.47
CA GLN A 740 -18.99 -11.65 4.94
C GLN A 740 -18.10 -12.83 4.51
N GLY A 741 -16.96 -12.55 3.87
CA GLY A 741 -15.96 -13.57 3.54
C GLY A 741 -15.35 -14.25 4.78
N VAL A 742 -15.12 -13.51 5.86
CA VAL A 742 -14.70 -14.08 7.15
C VAL A 742 -15.81 -14.96 7.73
N ALA A 743 -17.06 -14.51 7.70
CA ALA A 743 -18.20 -15.30 8.18
C ALA A 743 -18.33 -16.61 7.40
N ASP A 744 -18.40 -16.53 6.07
CA ASP A 744 -18.49 -17.70 5.19
C ASP A 744 -17.24 -18.58 5.30
N GLY A 745 -16.08 -17.96 5.57
CA GLY A 745 -14.80 -18.63 5.82
C GLY A 745 -14.77 -19.46 7.11
N ARG A 746 -15.65 -19.21 8.09
CA ARG A 746 -15.82 -20.06 9.29
C ARG A 746 -16.55 -21.34 8.97
N ASP A 747 -17.51 -21.25 8.04
CA ASP A 747 -18.30 -22.37 7.57
C ASP A 747 -17.61 -23.13 6.43
N ALA A 748 -16.57 -22.52 5.84
CA ALA A 748 -15.75 -23.14 4.81
C ALA A 748 -15.15 -24.46 5.29
N ASP A 749 -14.99 -25.36 4.34
CA ASP A 749 -14.48 -26.67 4.68
C ASP A 749 -12.95 -26.70 4.61
N ILE A 750 -12.33 -26.63 5.79
CA ILE A 750 -10.88 -26.69 6.01
C ILE A 750 -10.47 -27.95 6.79
N GLY A 751 -11.43 -28.86 6.98
CA GLY A 751 -11.28 -30.18 7.60
C GLY A 751 -10.74 -30.24 9.03
N GLY A 752 -11.51 -29.71 9.99
CA GLY A 752 -11.24 -29.82 11.43
C GLY A 752 -12.51 -30.14 12.22
N PRO A 753 -12.42 -30.84 13.38
CA PRO A 753 -13.60 -31.34 14.08
C PRO A 753 -14.50 -30.18 14.55
N ALA A 754 -15.79 -30.30 14.26
CA ALA A 754 -16.83 -29.46 14.84
C ALA A 754 -16.78 -29.56 16.38
N PHE A 755 -16.45 -28.46 17.04
CA PHE A 755 -16.74 -28.30 18.46
C PHE A 755 -17.75 -27.18 18.64
N ASP A 756 -18.81 -27.53 19.36
CA ASP A 756 -19.75 -26.69 20.11
C ASP A 756 -21.11 -26.33 19.46
N GLU A 757 -21.93 -27.35 19.17
CA GLU A 757 -23.40 -27.21 19.33
C GLU A 757 -24.05 -28.26 20.25
N ASP A 758 -23.37 -29.39 20.55
CA ASP A 758 -23.95 -30.44 21.40
C ASP A 758 -23.99 -30.11 22.92
N ALA A 759 -23.32 -29.04 23.37
CA ALA A 759 -23.38 -28.62 24.77
C ALA A 759 -24.68 -27.86 25.15
N LYS A 760 -25.45 -27.35 24.17
CA LYS A 760 -26.75 -26.70 24.44
C LYS A 760 -27.93 -27.66 24.43
N THR A 761 -27.83 -28.78 23.73
CA THR A 761 -28.92 -29.77 23.65
C THR A 761 -29.01 -30.64 24.92
N ALA A 762 -27.90 -30.76 25.67
CA ALA A 762 -27.84 -31.51 26.93
C ALA A 762 -28.35 -30.72 28.17
N GLN A 763 -28.72 -29.44 28.03
CA GLN A 763 -29.35 -28.66 29.12
C GLN A 763 -30.88 -28.50 28.99
N LEU A 764 -31.49 -29.15 28.00
CA LEU A 764 -32.96 -29.19 27.84
C LEU A 764 -33.59 -30.56 28.14
N ILE A 765 -32.79 -31.51 28.64
CA ILE A 765 -33.30 -32.76 29.21
C ILE A 765 -32.58 -32.99 30.54
N HIS A 766 -32.91 -32.18 31.55
CA HIS A 766 -33.09 -32.60 32.95
C HIS A 766 -33.73 -31.52 33.80
#